data_AF-A0A369TG09-F1
#
_entry.id   AF-A0A369TG09-F1
#
_cell.length_a   1.000
_cell.length_b   1.000
_cell.length_c   1.000
_cell.angle_alpha   90.00
_cell.angle_beta   90.00
_cell.angle_gamma   90.00
#
_symmetry.space_group_name_H-M   'P 1'
#
loop_
_entity.id
_entity.type
_entity.pdbx_description
1 polymer ?
#
loop_
_entity_poly.entity_id
_entity_poly.type
_entity_poly.pdbx_seq_one_letter_code
_entity_poly.pdbx_strand_id
1 'polypeptide(L)'
;VAGSPYAITAAAAEGTGLGNYAITYDTGSFDVTPAPLTITPDDQSKTYGELFAFDGTEFVATGLLFSDAVTSLSLTSAGAAADAPVAGSPYAITGSAAEGSGLGNYAITYDTGSFDVAPAPLTITPDDQSKTYGELFTFDGTEFVATGLLFSDAVTSLALTSAGAAADATVAGSPYAITGSAAEGTGLGNYAIAYDTGALDVTPAPLTITPDDQSKTYGELFAFDGTEFVATGLLFSDAVTSLALTSAGAAADATVAGSPYAITGSAAEGTGLGNYAITYDTGSFDVTPAPLTITPDDQSKTYGELFTFDGTEFVATGLLFSDAVTSLSLTSAGAAADASVAGSPYAITAAAAEGTGLGNYAITYDTGSFDVTPAPLTITPDDQSKTYGELFTFDGTEFVATGLRLSDTVVSVDLASAGAAADAPVAGSPYAITGAGAAGTGLNNYTITYNTGDLDVAPAPLTITPDNIRKVFGELYVFDGTEFTATGLLFSDVVTSLTLASAGAAADAPVAGSPYAITASNPVGTGLGNYVITLNPPAADGGLTVTPPTPAQDVPTPEPDIGAPPNPADELGLILAGFGTEEAARTLNAVLGFAATLEVAADACSQNLADTDRYLACLSDALDDFANELDAISTQLPPGMEDVAQIVRTARVRTDAARARAASRLAGATTDAERSAIRRDALNEARAAVGTAASEIRKAISFARAEDPELAALQTATVTTVAAAVDSVGIKLSRAVGL
;
A
#
# COMPACT_ATOMS: atom_id res chain seq x y z
N VAL A 1 -103.92 -33.71 95.79
CA VAL A 1 -103.88 -33.51 97.27
C VAL A 1 -104.15 -34.83 97.96
N ALA A 2 -103.19 -35.30 98.77
CA ALA A 2 -103.27 -36.63 99.39
C ALA A 2 -104.37 -36.69 100.47
N GLY A 3 -105.41 -37.49 100.23
CA GLY A 3 -106.54 -37.70 101.16
C GLY A 3 -107.81 -36.88 100.86
N SER A 4 -107.83 -36.07 99.81
CA SER A 4 -109.05 -35.41 99.30
C SER A 4 -109.86 -36.37 98.40
N PRO A 5 -111.21 -36.32 98.40
CA PRO A 5 -112.08 -35.50 99.25
C PRO A 5 -112.08 -35.93 100.72
N TYR A 6 -112.16 -34.95 101.62
CA TYR A 6 -112.33 -35.20 103.05
C TYR A 6 -113.81 -35.20 103.42
N ALA A 7 -114.22 -36.12 104.30
CA ALA A 7 -115.59 -36.16 104.82
C ALA A 7 -115.78 -35.08 105.91
N ILE A 8 -116.71 -34.16 105.69
CA ILE A 8 -117.20 -33.25 106.73
C ILE A 8 -118.26 -34.00 107.55
N THR A 9 -117.87 -34.52 108.71
CA THR A 9 -118.77 -35.10 109.70
C THR A 9 -119.31 -34.02 110.64
N ALA A 10 -120.58 -33.66 110.46
CA ALA A 10 -121.29 -32.87 111.46
C ALA A 10 -121.57 -33.73 112.72
N ALA A 11 -121.32 -33.15 113.89
CA ALA A 11 -121.56 -33.79 115.18
C ALA A 11 -121.90 -32.73 116.24
N ALA A 12 -122.54 -33.14 117.33
CA ALA A 12 -122.92 -32.28 118.46
C ALA A 12 -123.71 -31.02 118.07
N ALA A 13 -124.90 -31.20 117.48
CA ALA A 13 -125.84 -30.09 117.28
C ALA A 13 -126.28 -29.49 118.63
N GLU A 14 -125.98 -28.21 118.87
CA GLU A 14 -126.35 -27.48 120.07
C GLU A 14 -127.50 -26.50 119.80
N GLY A 15 -128.51 -26.49 120.69
CA GLY A 15 -129.71 -25.66 120.55
C GLY A 15 -130.82 -26.05 121.54
N THR A 16 -131.74 -25.13 121.81
CA THR A 16 -132.86 -25.39 122.73
C THR A 16 -134.00 -26.15 122.03
N GLY A 17 -134.50 -27.22 122.67
CA GLY A 17 -135.63 -28.02 122.15
C GLY A 17 -135.27 -29.21 121.25
N LEU A 18 -133.98 -29.49 121.03
CA LEU A 18 -133.51 -30.56 120.11
C LEU A 18 -133.89 -31.98 120.54
N GLY A 19 -134.19 -32.23 121.82
CA GLY A 19 -134.55 -33.57 122.33
C GLY A 19 -135.84 -34.18 121.77
N ASN A 20 -136.61 -33.43 120.98
CA ASN A 20 -137.84 -33.91 120.33
C ASN A 20 -137.62 -34.42 118.88
N TYR A 21 -136.38 -34.42 118.37
CA TYR A 21 -136.05 -34.80 117.00
C TYR A 21 -134.96 -35.87 116.93
N ALA A 22 -135.11 -36.82 116.01
CA ALA A 22 -134.02 -37.69 115.59
C ALA A 22 -133.14 -36.90 114.60
N ILE A 23 -131.94 -36.50 115.05
CA ILE A 23 -131.00 -35.76 114.20
C ILE A 23 -130.21 -36.76 113.35
N THR A 24 -130.35 -36.64 112.03
CA THR A 24 -129.51 -37.34 111.05
C THR A 24 -128.46 -36.36 110.53
N TYR A 25 -127.20 -36.78 110.52
CA TYR A 25 -126.09 -35.97 110.00
C TYR A 25 -125.68 -36.51 108.64
N ASP A 26 -125.98 -35.76 107.57
CA ASP A 26 -125.44 -36.05 106.25
C ASP A 26 -123.97 -35.62 106.19
N THR A 27 -123.11 -36.49 105.66
CA THR A 27 -121.69 -36.18 105.48
C THR A 27 -121.51 -35.24 104.29
N GLY A 28 -121.03 -34.03 104.53
CA GLY A 28 -120.55 -33.16 103.46
C GLY A 28 -119.25 -33.69 102.86
N SER A 29 -118.97 -33.34 101.60
CA SER A 29 -117.65 -33.56 100.97
C SER A 29 -116.89 -32.24 100.96
N PHE A 30 -115.61 -32.27 101.32
CA PHE A 30 -114.68 -31.16 101.12
C PHE A 30 -113.62 -31.56 100.09
N ASP A 31 -113.82 -31.10 98.86
CA ASP A 31 -112.87 -31.27 97.77
C ASP A 31 -111.75 -30.22 97.85
N VAL A 32 -110.50 -30.69 97.92
CA VAL A 32 -109.31 -29.86 97.80
C VAL A 32 -108.68 -30.10 96.43
N THR A 33 -108.87 -29.15 95.52
CA THR A 33 -108.19 -29.13 94.22
C THR A 33 -106.68 -28.94 94.42
N PRO A 34 -105.81 -29.60 93.63
CA PRO A 34 -104.38 -29.34 93.66
C PRO A 34 -104.06 -27.86 93.39
N ALA A 35 -103.07 -27.32 94.10
CA ALA A 35 -102.58 -25.96 93.84
C ALA A 35 -101.78 -25.93 92.51
N PRO A 36 -101.81 -24.82 91.74
CA PRO A 36 -100.94 -24.70 90.57
C PRO A 36 -99.48 -24.59 91.00
N LEU A 37 -98.61 -25.36 90.34
CA LEU A 37 -97.15 -25.24 90.44
C LEU A 37 -96.58 -25.13 89.03
N THR A 38 -95.82 -24.08 88.76
CA THR A 38 -95.07 -23.93 87.51
C THR A 38 -93.61 -24.21 87.78
N ILE A 39 -92.98 -25.06 86.97
CA ILE A 39 -91.55 -25.33 87.01
C ILE A 39 -90.97 -24.96 85.65
N THR A 40 -90.09 -23.98 85.64
CA THR A 40 -89.44 -23.44 84.44
C THR A 40 -87.96 -23.82 84.51
N PRO A 41 -87.41 -24.61 83.58
CA PRO A 41 -85.98 -24.81 83.46
C PRO A 41 -85.24 -23.49 83.29
N ASP A 42 -84.06 -23.37 83.90
CA ASP A 42 -83.20 -22.20 83.71
C ASP A 42 -82.61 -22.22 82.30
N ASP A 43 -82.48 -21.05 81.68
CA ASP A 43 -81.80 -20.91 80.38
C ASP A 43 -80.32 -21.32 80.52
N GLN A 44 -79.81 -22.06 79.52
CA GLN A 44 -78.43 -22.58 79.50
C GLN A 44 -77.73 -22.23 78.18
N SER A 45 -76.41 -22.34 78.17
CA SER A 45 -75.63 -22.13 76.95
C SER A 45 -74.35 -22.96 76.90
N LYS A 46 -73.86 -23.26 75.69
CA LYS A 46 -72.55 -23.87 75.45
C LYS A 46 -71.94 -23.36 74.14
N THR A 47 -70.66 -23.64 73.91
CA THR A 47 -70.04 -23.49 72.58
C THR A 47 -70.29 -24.74 71.72
N TYR A 48 -70.42 -24.58 70.40
CA TYR A 48 -70.42 -25.72 69.48
C TYR A 48 -69.18 -26.60 69.71
N GLY A 49 -69.35 -27.94 69.72
CA GLY A 49 -68.30 -28.89 70.11
C GLY A 49 -68.29 -29.31 71.58
N GLU A 50 -68.74 -28.46 72.50
CA GLU A 50 -68.78 -28.78 73.94
C GLU A 50 -69.99 -29.66 74.26
N LEU A 51 -69.84 -30.67 75.11
CA LEU A 51 -70.97 -31.45 75.64
C LEU A 51 -71.49 -30.76 76.90
N PHE A 52 -72.80 -30.48 76.96
CA PHE A 52 -73.46 -30.02 78.17
C PHE A 52 -74.20 -31.18 78.85
N ALA A 53 -74.10 -31.28 80.16
CA ALA A 53 -74.86 -32.23 80.97
C ALA A 53 -75.65 -31.45 82.04
N PHE A 54 -76.93 -31.77 82.19
CA PHE A 54 -77.76 -31.21 83.26
C PHE A 54 -77.51 -31.98 84.57
N ASP A 55 -77.27 -31.26 85.65
CA ASP A 55 -77.21 -31.81 87.01
C ASP A 55 -78.63 -32.06 87.58
N GLY A 56 -79.67 -31.55 86.92
CA GLY A 56 -81.07 -31.73 87.28
C GLY A 56 -81.55 -30.75 88.35
N THR A 57 -80.85 -29.63 88.53
CA THR A 57 -81.12 -28.58 89.53
C THR A 57 -81.33 -27.19 88.91
N GLU A 58 -81.17 -27.09 87.58
CA GLU A 58 -81.26 -25.89 86.76
C GLU A 58 -82.73 -25.55 86.44
N PHE A 59 -83.49 -25.17 87.46
CA PHE A 59 -84.88 -24.75 87.33
C PHE A 59 -85.34 -23.81 88.45
N VAL A 60 -86.37 -23.00 88.15
CA VAL A 60 -87.14 -22.24 89.13
C VAL A 60 -88.55 -22.83 89.26
N ALA A 61 -88.95 -23.13 90.50
CA ALA A 61 -90.30 -23.57 90.85
C ALA A 61 -91.10 -22.43 91.49
N THR A 62 -92.22 -22.02 90.87
CA THR A 62 -93.12 -20.96 91.37
C THR A 62 -94.51 -21.50 91.70
N GLY A 63 -95.00 -21.17 92.90
CA GLY A 63 -96.29 -21.67 93.43
C GLY A 63 -96.15 -22.66 94.60
N LEU A 64 -94.92 -23.02 95.01
CA LEU A 64 -94.68 -23.83 96.21
C LEU A 64 -95.18 -23.12 97.47
N LEU A 65 -95.77 -23.89 98.40
CA LEU A 65 -96.31 -23.42 99.67
C LEU A 65 -95.67 -24.15 100.86
N PHE A 66 -95.60 -23.46 101.99
CA PHE A 66 -95.09 -23.99 103.27
C PHE A 66 -93.64 -24.53 103.16
N SER A 67 -93.45 -25.84 103.39
CA SER A 67 -92.17 -26.55 103.33
C SER A 67 -92.12 -27.58 102.19
N ASP A 68 -93.01 -27.45 101.21
CA ASP A 68 -92.94 -28.25 99.99
C ASP A 68 -91.78 -27.74 99.11
N ALA A 69 -91.10 -28.67 98.44
CA ALA A 69 -89.91 -28.38 97.66
C ALA A 69 -89.81 -29.29 96.44
N VAL A 70 -89.26 -28.76 95.35
CA VAL A 70 -88.71 -29.56 94.25
C VAL A 70 -87.21 -29.64 94.49
N THR A 71 -86.66 -30.85 94.48
CA THR A 71 -85.23 -31.12 94.76
C THR A 71 -84.44 -31.52 93.52
N SER A 72 -85.12 -32.03 92.50
CA SER A 72 -84.54 -32.43 91.22
C SER A 72 -85.59 -32.42 90.11
N LEU A 73 -85.13 -32.29 88.87
CA LEU A 73 -85.95 -32.28 87.67
C LEU A 73 -85.23 -33.02 86.54
N SER A 74 -85.93 -33.90 85.81
CA SER A 74 -85.38 -34.52 84.60
C SER A 74 -85.39 -33.52 83.45
N LEU A 75 -84.24 -32.90 83.19
CA LEU A 75 -84.02 -31.90 82.16
C LEU A 75 -83.45 -32.51 80.88
N THR A 76 -84.02 -32.15 79.72
CA THR A 76 -83.46 -32.53 78.41
C THR A 76 -83.57 -31.39 77.40
N SER A 77 -82.54 -31.26 76.55
CA SER A 77 -82.53 -30.35 75.39
C SER A 77 -81.74 -31.02 74.26
N ALA A 78 -82.22 -30.87 73.02
CA ALA A 78 -81.43 -31.27 71.84
C ALA A 78 -80.15 -30.42 71.70
N GLY A 79 -80.14 -29.20 72.25
CA GLY A 79 -78.98 -28.30 72.26
C GLY A 79 -77.84 -28.75 73.18
N ALA A 80 -78.07 -29.72 74.08
CA ALA A 80 -77.05 -30.17 75.03
C ALA A 80 -75.97 -31.07 74.38
N ALA A 81 -76.28 -31.71 73.25
CA ALA A 81 -75.35 -32.60 72.54
C ALA A 81 -74.16 -31.82 71.93
N ALA A 82 -72.99 -32.46 71.90
CA ALA A 82 -71.75 -31.81 71.43
C ALA A 82 -71.85 -31.29 69.99
N ASP A 83 -72.51 -32.08 69.14
CA ASP A 83 -72.74 -31.87 67.70
C ASP A 83 -74.02 -31.08 67.37
N ALA A 84 -74.78 -30.60 68.36
CA ALA A 84 -75.97 -29.79 68.15
C ALA A 84 -75.62 -28.48 67.40
N PRO A 85 -76.11 -28.25 66.16
CA PRO A 85 -75.66 -27.13 65.33
C PRO A 85 -76.17 -25.77 65.83
N VAL A 86 -75.41 -24.70 65.57
CA VAL A 86 -75.78 -23.32 65.91
C VAL A 86 -77.08 -22.90 65.22
N ALA A 87 -77.33 -23.38 64.00
CA ALA A 87 -78.51 -23.03 63.20
C ALA A 87 -79.85 -23.47 63.83
N GLY A 88 -79.85 -24.36 64.83
CA GLY A 88 -81.03 -24.74 65.61
C GLY A 88 -81.17 -23.99 66.94
N SER A 89 -80.25 -23.07 67.26
CA SER A 89 -80.28 -22.27 68.49
C SER A 89 -81.35 -21.16 68.42
N PRO A 90 -82.09 -20.87 69.51
CA PRO A 90 -82.13 -21.62 70.77
C PRO A 90 -82.92 -22.93 70.67
N TYR A 91 -82.43 -23.96 71.37
CA TYR A 91 -83.16 -25.23 71.55
C TYR A 91 -84.02 -25.18 72.83
N ALA A 92 -85.21 -25.78 72.81
CA ALA A 92 -86.04 -25.86 74.02
C ALA A 92 -85.43 -26.82 75.06
N ILE A 93 -85.26 -26.33 76.29
CA ILE A 93 -85.04 -27.15 77.49
C ILE A 93 -86.40 -27.57 78.03
N THR A 94 -86.61 -28.89 78.13
CA THR A 94 -87.86 -29.46 78.65
C THR A 94 -87.61 -30.12 79.99
N GLY A 95 -88.39 -29.72 81.00
CA GLY A 95 -88.43 -30.35 82.31
C GLY A 95 -89.52 -31.42 82.39
N SER A 96 -89.23 -32.49 83.12
CA SER A 96 -90.20 -33.55 83.41
C SER A 96 -89.83 -34.26 84.73
N ALA A 97 -90.75 -35.07 85.27
CA ALA A 97 -90.52 -35.90 86.45
C ALA A 97 -89.86 -35.14 87.63
N ALA A 98 -90.46 -34.03 88.06
CA ALA A 98 -90.04 -33.31 89.25
C ALA A 98 -90.12 -34.20 90.50
N GLU A 99 -89.02 -34.29 91.26
CA GLU A 99 -88.96 -35.00 92.53
C GLU A 99 -88.82 -34.00 93.70
N GLY A 100 -89.30 -34.39 94.88
CA GLY A 100 -89.24 -33.55 96.07
C GLY A 100 -90.39 -33.81 97.06
N SER A 101 -90.53 -32.95 98.07
CA SER A 101 -91.53 -33.07 99.12
C SER A 101 -92.84 -32.35 98.78
N GLY A 102 -93.97 -33.03 98.97
CA GLY A 102 -95.32 -32.45 98.86
C GLY A 102 -95.92 -32.40 97.45
N LEU A 103 -95.18 -32.77 96.41
CA LEU A 103 -95.56 -32.55 95.00
C LEU A 103 -96.91 -33.17 94.58
N GLY A 104 -97.38 -34.25 95.22
CA GLY A 104 -98.72 -34.82 95.02
C GLY A 104 -99.91 -33.92 95.43
N ASN A 105 -99.63 -32.73 95.97
CA ASN A 105 -100.61 -31.69 96.27
C ASN A 105 -100.76 -30.65 95.16
N TYR A 106 -99.95 -30.70 94.09
CA TYR A 106 -99.94 -29.70 93.02
C TYR A 106 -100.37 -30.27 91.67
N ALA A 107 -100.92 -29.40 90.82
CA ALA A 107 -101.04 -29.61 89.39
C ALA A 107 -99.83 -28.95 88.73
N ILE A 108 -98.84 -29.75 88.34
CA ILE A 108 -97.56 -29.26 87.82
C ILE A 108 -97.68 -28.92 86.34
N THR A 109 -97.29 -27.71 85.98
CA THR A 109 -97.05 -27.25 84.62
C THR A 109 -95.55 -27.10 84.41
N TYR A 110 -95.02 -27.67 83.33
CA TYR A 110 -93.63 -27.48 82.92
C TYR A 110 -93.59 -26.46 81.78
N ASP A 111 -92.89 -25.35 82.01
CA ASP A 111 -92.53 -24.42 80.96
C ASP A 111 -91.24 -24.89 80.27
N THR A 112 -90.85 -24.22 79.19
CA THR A 112 -89.60 -24.48 78.47
C THR A 112 -88.56 -23.40 78.76
N GLY A 113 -87.35 -23.81 79.14
CA GLY A 113 -86.17 -22.94 79.11
C GLY A 113 -85.57 -22.86 77.70
N SER A 114 -84.62 -21.94 77.51
CA SER A 114 -83.86 -21.72 76.28
C SER A 114 -82.44 -22.28 76.40
N PHE A 115 -81.98 -23.01 75.38
CA PHE A 115 -80.61 -23.52 75.32
C PHE A 115 -79.88 -22.92 74.12
N ASP A 116 -78.94 -22.01 74.37
CA ASP A 116 -78.15 -21.35 73.33
C ASP A 116 -76.87 -22.12 72.98
N VAL A 117 -76.62 -22.31 71.69
CA VAL A 117 -75.36 -22.86 71.17
C VAL A 117 -74.60 -21.75 70.44
N ALA A 118 -73.54 -21.25 71.08
CA ALA A 118 -72.68 -20.23 70.51
C ALA A 118 -71.71 -20.84 69.46
N PRO A 119 -71.35 -20.11 68.39
CA PRO A 119 -70.37 -20.57 67.43
C PRO A 119 -68.99 -20.83 68.04
N ALA A 120 -68.31 -21.89 67.59
CA ALA A 120 -66.92 -22.16 67.93
C ALA A 120 -65.97 -21.24 67.15
N PRO A 121 -64.79 -20.87 67.67
CA PRO A 121 -63.80 -20.12 66.90
C PRO A 121 -63.18 -21.00 65.79
N LEU A 122 -63.09 -20.46 64.58
CA LEU A 122 -62.36 -21.07 63.45
C LEU A 122 -61.43 -20.03 62.84
N THR A 123 -60.13 -20.32 62.79
CA THR A 123 -59.16 -19.47 62.08
C THR A 123 -58.78 -20.12 60.77
N ILE A 124 -58.81 -19.36 59.68
CA ILE A 124 -58.34 -19.78 58.36
C ILE A 124 -57.21 -18.85 57.92
N THR A 125 -56.04 -19.43 57.66
CA THR A 125 -54.82 -18.71 57.27
C THR A 125 -54.44 -19.14 55.86
N PRO A 126 -54.40 -18.23 54.87
CA PRO A 126 -53.82 -18.53 53.55
C PRO A 126 -52.36 -18.96 53.66
N ASP A 127 -51.95 -19.91 52.81
CA ASP A 127 -50.56 -20.35 52.73
C ASP A 127 -49.69 -19.28 52.05
N ASP A 128 -48.44 -19.14 52.51
CA ASP A 128 -47.45 -18.27 51.85
C ASP A 128 -47.10 -18.79 50.44
N GLN A 129 -46.99 -17.88 49.48
CA GLN A 129 -46.74 -18.17 48.06
C GLN A 129 -45.55 -17.37 47.52
N SER A 130 -45.07 -17.73 46.33
CA SER A 130 -44.06 -16.93 45.63
C SER A 130 -44.21 -17.01 44.11
N LYS A 131 -43.68 -16.00 43.42
CA LYS A 131 -43.60 -15.93 41.95
C LYS A 131 -42.36 -15.11 41.53
N THR A 132 -41.99 -15.18 40.26
CA THR A 132 -41.01 -14.26 39.68
C THR A 132 -41.69 -12.97 39.19
N TYR A 133 -40.97 -11.85 39.17
CA TYR A 133 -41.42 -10.65 38.48
C TYR A 133 -41.75 -10.95 37.01
N GLY A 134 -42.86 -10.42 36.49
CA GLY A 134 -43.37 -10.73 35.15
C GLY A 134 -44.35 -11.90 35.07
N GLU A 135 -44.35 -12.81 36.05
CA GLU A 135 -45.26 -13.96 36.07
C GLU A 135 -46.61 -13.58 36.71
N LEU A 136 -47.71 -14.06 36.15
CA LEU A 136 -49.04 -13.97 36.77
C LEU A 136 -49.21 -15.14 37.74
N PHE A 137 -49.45 -14.87 39.03
CA PHE A 137 -49.86 -15.91 39.98
C PHE A 137 -51.39 -16.05 39.96
N THR A 138 -51.89 -17.29 40.00
CA THR A 138 -53.33 -17.60 40.08
C THR A 138 -53.54 -18.55 41.25
N PHE A 139 -54.49 -18.22 42.13
CA PHE A 139 -54.87 -19.09 43.24
C PHE A 139 -55.88 -20.13 42.76
N ASP A 140 -55.68 -21.40 43.13
CA ASP A 140 -56.65 -22.48 42.93
C ASP A 140 -57.77 -22.47 44.00
N GLY A 141 -57.57 -21.71 45.10
CA GLY A 141 -58.54 -21.54 46.18
C GLY A 141 -58.44 -22.61 47.27
N THR A 142 -57.33 -23.36 47.31
CA THR A 142 -57.04 -24.45 48.24
C THR A 142 -55.79 -24.20 49.09
N GLU A 143 -55.09 -23.08 48.87
CA GLU A 143 -53.84 -22.67 49.51
C GLU A 143 -54.13 -22.02 50.87
N PHE A 144 -54.60 -22.83 51.84
CA PHE A 144 -54.87 -22.38 53.20
C PHE A 144 -54.82 -23.53 54.22
N VAL A 145 -54.60 -23.15 55.48
CA VAL A 145 -54.80 -24.02 56.66
C VAL A 145 -55.97 -23.51 57.49
N ALA A 146 -56.89 -24.42 57.85
CA ALA A 146 -58.00 -24.15 58.76
C ALA A 146 -57.76 -24.80 60.13
N THR A 147 -57.77 -24.00 61.21
CA THR A 147 -57.53 -24.43 62.59
C THR A 147 -58.74 -24.16 63.47
N GLY A 148 -59.27 -25.20 64.13
CA GLY A 148 -60.46 -25.13 64.97
C GLY A 148 -61.66 -25.94 64.47
N LEU A 149 -61.55 -26.60 63.32
CA LEU A 149 -62.58 -27.51 62.80
C LEU A 149 -62.83 -28.69 63.75
N LEU A 150 -64.11 -29.07 63.88
CA LEU A 150 -64.60 -30.15 64.73
C LEU A 150 -65.37 -31.19 63.91
N PHE A 151 -65.51 -32.39 64.48
CA PHE A 151 -66.28 -33.50 63.89
C PHE A 151 -65.87 -33.84 62.44
N SER A 152 -66.79 -33.68 61.49
CA SER A 152 -66.59 -33.85 60.04
C SER A 152 -66.85 -32.55 59.27
N ASP A 153 -66.77 -31.41 59.96
CA ASP A 153 -66.85 -30.09 59.34
C ASP A 153 -65.54 -29.81 58.59
N ALA A 154 -65.65 -29.14 57.45
CA ALA A 154 -64.53 -28.94 56.55
C ALA A 154 -64.66 -27.61 55.82
N VAL A 155 -63.52 -26.99 55.52
CA VAL A 155 -63.40 -25.93 54.50
C VAL A 155 -62.89 -26.61 53.23
N THR A 156 -63.58 -26.44 52.12
CA THR A 156 -63.24 -27.06 50.81
C THR A 156 -62.61 -26.08 49.84
N SER A 157 -62.89 -24.79 49.99
CA SER A 157 -62.42 -23.71 49.12
C SER A 157 -62.44 -22.38 49.87
N LEU A 158 -61.58 -21.46 49.45
CA LEU A 158 -61.44 -20.11 50.00
C LEU A 158 -61.21 -19.11 48.86
N ALA A 159 -61.91 -17.97 48.88
CA ALA A 159 -61.67 -16.91 47.92
C ALA A 159 -60.40 -16.13 48.33
N LEU A 160 -59.29 -16.44 47.67
CA LEU A 160 -57.97 -15.87 47.90
C LEU A 160 -57.67 -14.70 46.96
N THR A 161 -57.15 -13.60 47.50
CA THR A 161 -56.68 -12.45 46.70
C THR A 161 -55.40 -11.84 47.26
N SER A 162 -54.53 -11.37 46.37
CA SER A 162 -53.34 -10.58 46.70
C SER A 162 -53.04 -9.59 45.58
N ALA A 163 -52.59 -8.38 45.93
CA ALA A 163 -52.07 -7.42 44.94
C ALA A 163 -50.77 -7.91 44.28
N GLY A 164 -50.01 -8.80 44.94
CA GLY A 164 -48.79 -9.38 44.40
C GLY A 164 -49.01 -10.40 43.27
N ALA A 165 -50.25 -10.87 43.08
CA ALA A 165 -50.56 -11.87 42.07
C ALA A 165 -50.45 -11.34 40.63
N ALA A 166 -50.72 -10.04 40.42
CA ALA A 166 -50.63 -9.39 39.11
C ALA A 166 -49.19 -9.43 38.54
N ALA A 167 -49.05 -9.63 37.23
CA ALA A 167 -47.74 -9.85 36.59
C ALA A 167 -46.75 -8.70 36.80
N ASP A 168 -47.25 -7.46 36.86
CA ASP A 168 -46.53 -6.20 37.04
C ASP A 168 -46.28 -5.79 38.50
N ALA A 169 -46.75 -6.58 39.48
CA ALA A 169 -46.44 -6.37 40.89
C ALA A 169 -44.92 -6.42 41.14
N THR A 170 -44.34 -5.35 41.69
CA THR A 170 -42.89 -5.12 41.77
C THR A 170 -42.23 -5.80 42.97
N VAL A 171 -40.93 -6.11 42.83
CA VAL A 171 -40.14 -6.70 43.94
C VAL A 171 -40.11 -5.78 45.15
N ALA A 172 -40.06 -4.46 44.94
CA ALA A 172 -40.02 -3.46 46.02
C ALA A 172 -41.29 -3.42 46.89
N GLY A 173 -42.41 -4.00 46.44
CA GLY A 173 -43.63 -4.17 47.24
C GLY A 173 -43.75 -5.51 47.95
N SER A 174 -42.77 -6.42 47.78
CA SER A 174 -42.75 -7.75 48.40
C SER A 174 -42.42 -7.70 49.91
N PRO A 175 -43.03 -8.56 50.74
CA PRO A 175 -44.14 -9.46 50.45
C PRO A 175 -45.48 -8.73 50.37
N TYR A 176 -46.35 -9.21 49.47
CA TYR A 176 -47.74 -8.75 49.38
C TYR A 176 -48.66 -9.63 50.23
N ALA A 177 -49.56 -9.04 51.02
CA ALA A 177 -50.52 -9.82 51.80
C ALA A 177 -51.44 -10.67 50.89
N ILE A 178 -51.64 -11.93 51.26
CA ILE A 178 -52.69 -12.81 50.73
C ILE A 178 -53.84 -12.78 51.72
N THR A 179 -55.04 -12.43 51.23
CA THR A 179 -56.25 -12.33 52.04
C THR A 179 -57.25 -13.41 51.63
N GLY A 180 -57.75 -14.14 52.61
CA GLY A 180 -58.83 -15.11 52.46
C GLY A 180 -60.19 -14.51 52.79
N SER A 181 -61.23 -14.96 52.08
CA SER A 181 -62.61 -14.60 52.36
C SER A 181 -63.57 -15.67 51.82
N ALA A 182 -64.85 -15.60 52.21
CA ALA A 182 -65.91 -16.47 51.68
C ALA A 182 -65.56 -17.98 51.67
N ALA A 183 -65.11 -18.49 52.81
CA ALA A 183 -64.87 -19.92 52.98
C ALA A 183 -66.13 -20.75 52.67
N GLU A 184 -65.99 -21.75 51.81
CA GLU A 184 -67.05 -22.71 51.49
C GLU A 184 -66.71 -24.09 52.07
N GLY A 185 -67.73 -24.88 52.40
CA GLY A 185 -67.54 -26.22 52.95
C GLY A 185 -68.72 -26.70 53.80
N THR A 186 -68.49 -27.70 54.65
CA THR A 186 -69.51 -28.33 55.50
C THR A 186 -69.42 -27.81 56.94
N GLY A 187 -70.57 -27.53 57.55
CA GLY A 187 -70.67 -27.15 58.97
C GLY A 187 -70.25 -25.72 59.32
N LEU A 188 -69.77 -24.93 58.37
CA LEU A 188 -69.20 -23.59 58.61
C LEU A 188 -70.13 -22.60 59.34
N GLY A 189 -71.46 -22.78 59.25
CA GLY A 189 -72.44 -22.00 60.02
C GLY A 189 -72.38 -22.21 61.54
N ASN A 190 -71.62 -23.20 62.01
CA ASN A 190 -71.37 -23.46 63.44
C ASN A 190 -70.16 -22.68 64.01
N TYR A 191 -69.48 -21.86 63.20
CA TYR A 191 -68.23 -21.21 63.58
C TYR A 191 -68.26 -19.68 63.43
N ALA A 192 -67.56 -19.00 64.34
CA ALA A 192 -67.15 -17.62 64.17
C ALA A 192 -65.79 -17.62 63.44
N ILE A 193 -65.82 -17.34 62.14
CA ILE A 193 -64.65 -17.44 61.27
C ILE A 193 -63.80 -16.16 61.34
N ALA A 194 -62.53 -16.32 61.68
CA ALA A 194 -61.48 -15.31 61.53
C ALA A 194 -60.58 -15.68 60.34
N TYR A 195 -60.18 -14.69 59.55
CA TYR A 195 -59.24 -14.85 58.45
C TYR A 195 -57.93 -14.13 58.81
N ASP A 196 -56.85 -14.88 58.84
CA ASP A 196 -55.49 -14.34 58.90
C ASP A 196 -54.97 -14.04 57.48
N THR A 197 -53.74 -13.52 57.39
CA THR A 197 -53.08 -13.20 56.11
C THR A 197 -51.85 -14.08 55.88
N GLY A 198 -51.74 -14.67 54.70
CA GLY A 198 -50.47 -15.19 54.18
C GLY A 198 -49.66 -14.09 53.48
N ALA A 199 -48.50 -14.45 52.96
CA ALA A 199 -47.58 -13.59 52.22
C ALA A 199 -47.29 -14.13 50.81
N LEU A 200 -47.32 -13.27 49.79
CA LEU A 200 -46.89 -13.58 48.43
C LEU A 200 -45.59 -12.82 48.12
N ASP A 201 -44.50 -13.57 48.00
CA ASP A 201 -43.19 -13.05 47.65
C ASP A 201 -42.99 -12.92 46.13
N VAL A 202 -42.47 -11.77 45.69
CA VAL A 202 -42.10 -11.51 44.31
C VAL A 202 -40.58 -11.46 44.20
N THR A 203 -39.99 -12.47 43.56
CA THR A 203 -38.54 -12.56 43.36
C THR A 203 -38.10 -11.82 42.08
N PRO A 204 -36.86 -11.30 42.02
CA PRO A 204 -36.37 -10.61 40.82
C PRO A 204 -36.29 -11.51 39.59
N ALA A 205 -36.67 -10.98 38.43
CA ALA A 205 -36.46 -11.64 37.14
C ALA A 205 -34.97 -11.55 36.70
N PRO A 206 -34.45 -12.51 35.90
CA PRO A 206 -33.11 -12.38 35.36
C PRO A 206 -33.04 -11.28 34.28
N LEU A 207 -31.98 -10.47 34.31
CA LEU A 207 -31.65 -9.49 33.27
C LEU A 207 -30.16 -9.60 32.94
N THR A 208 -29.83 -9.88 31.67
CA THR A 208 -28.45 -9.88 31.19
C THR A 208 -28.20 -8.60 30.41
N ILE A 209 -27.09 -7.92 30.70
CA ILE A 209 -26.62 -6.74 29.95
C ILE A 209 -25.22 -7.04 29.41
N THR A 210 -25.06 -6.96 28.10
CA THR A 210 -23.82 -7.29 27.38
C THR A 210 -23.34 -6.02 26.68
N PRO A 211 -22.13 -5.50 26.99
CA PRO A 211 -21.51 -4.43 26.21
C PRO A 211 -21.33 -4.85 24.74
N ASP A 212 -21.52 -3.91 23.82
CA ASP A 212 -21.25 -4.13 22.41
C ASP A 212 -19.74 -4.16 22.15
N ASP A 213 -19.30 -4.99 21.19
CA ASP A 213 -17.90 -5.02 20.74
C ASP A 213 -17.49 -3.69 20.11
N GLN A 214 -16.28 -3.21 20.43
CA GLN A 214 -15.74 -1.94 19.95
C GLN A 214 -14.33 -2.11 19.36
N SER A 215 -13.85 -1.10 18.63
CA SER A 215 -12.47 -1.10 18.13
C SER A 215 -11.90 0.30 17.93
N LYS A 216 -10.57 0.39 17.85
CA LYS A 216 -9.83 1.61 17.48
C LYS A 216 -8.50 1.27 16.81
N THR A 217 -7.84 2.25 16.20
CA THR A 217 -6.44 2.12 15.77
C THR A 217 -5.48 2.45 16.91
N TYR A 218 -4.31 1.84 16.93
CA TYR A 218 -3.24 2.20 17.88
C TYR A 218 -2.93 3.72 17.82
N GLY A 219 -2.78 4.36 18.99
CA GLY A 219 -2.63 5.82 19.10
C GLY A 219 -3.92 6.60 19.32
N GLU A 220 -5.08 6.08 18.89
CA GLU A 220 -6.36 6.77 19.06
C GLU A 220 -6.93 6.56 20.47
N LEU A 221 -7.54 7.58 21.07
CA LEU A 221 -8.31 7.43 22.32
C LEU A 221 -9.76 7.09 21.99
N PHE A 222 -10.30 6.03 22.59
CA PHE A 222 -11.73 5.73 22.54
C PHE A 222 -12.42 6.19 23.83
N ALA A 223 -13.64 6.72 23.73
CA ALA A 223 -14.49 7.05 24.85
C ALA A 223 -15.86 6.40 24.64
N PHE A 224 -16.39 5.75 25.67
CA PHE A 224 -17.73 5.20 25.67
C PHE A 224 -18.74 6.31 25.98
N ASP A 225 -19.81 6.40 25.20
CA ASP A 225 -20.97 7.27 25.49
C ASP A 225 -21.90 6.64 26.55
N GLY A 226 -21.71 5.35 26.87
CA GLY A 226 -22.47 4.62 27.88
C GLY A 226 -23.77 4.00 27.34
N THR A 227 -23.89 3.89 26.02
CA THR A 227 -25.04 3.35 25.29
C THR A 227 -24.71 2.12 24.43
N GLU A 228 -23.43 1.72 24.41
CA GLU A 228 -22.87 0.60 23.63
C GLU A 228 -23.12 -0.73 24.37
N PHE A 229 -24.38 -1.13 24.47
CA PHE A 229 -24.78 -2.38 25.09
C PHE A 229 -26.15 -2.89 24.57
N VAL A 230 -26.36 -4.19 24.72
CA VAL A 230 -27.68 -4.84 24.59
C VAL A 230 -28.16 -5.37 25.94
N ALA A 231 -29.45 -5.18 26.24
CA ALA A 231 -30.10 -5.69 27.45
C ALA A 231 -31.16 -6.74 27.08
N THR A 232 -31.06 -7.94 27.65
CA THR A 232 -31.94 -9.09 27.37
C THR A 232 -32.62 -9.57 28.67
N GLY A 233 -33.95 -9.60 28.67
CA GLY A 233 -34.77 -9.97 29.84
C GLY A 233 -35.66 -8.85 30.38
N LEU A 234 -35.59 -7.64 29.81
CA LEU A 234 -36.50 -6.54 30.14
C LEU A 234 -37.97 -6.90 29.84
N LEU A 235 -38.87 -6.42 30.69
CA LEU A 235 -40.31 -6.67 30.66
C LEU A 235 -41.08 -5.35 30.71
N PHE A 236 -42.35 -5.38 30.29
CA PHE A 236 -43.25 -4.23 30.35
C PHE A 236 -42.66 -2.96 29.71
N SER A 237 -42.47 -1.89 30.50
CA SER A 237 -41.84 -0.63 30.11
C SER A 237 -40.53 -0.38 30.88
N ASP A 238 -39.94 -1.43 31.46
CA ASP A 238 -38.67 -1.34 32.16
C ASP A 238 -37.54 -1.26 31.12
N ALA A 239 -36.53 -0.44 31.42
CA ALA A 239 -35.51 -0.05 30.44
C ALA A 239 -34.17 0.21 31.13
N VAL A 240 -33.08 -0.11 30.44
CA VAL A 240 -31.74 0.41 30.75
C VAL A 240 -31.48 1.59 29.82
N THR A 241 -31.13 2.75 30.37
CA THR A 241 -30.87 3.98 29.62
C THR A 241 -29.39 4.29 29.45
N SER A 242 -28.55 3.79 30.35
CA SER A 242 -27.11 4.02 30.38
C SER A 242 -26.41 2.90 31.15
N LEU A 243 -25.14 2.67 30.83
CA LEU A 243 -24.28 1.68 31.45
C LEU A 243 -22.87 2.26 31.65
N ALA A 244 -22.27 2.09 32.83
CA ALA A 244 -20.89 2.48 33.05
C ALA A 244 -19.96 1.44 32.41
N LEU A 245 -19.44 1.78 31.23
CA LEU A 245 -18.57 0.96 30.40
C LEU A 245 -17.09 1.28 30.61
N THR A 246 -16.25 0.26 30.73
CA THR A 246 -14.79 0.41 30.80
C THR A 246 -14.06 -0.67 30.01
N SER A 247 -12.92 -0.32 29.41
CA SER A 247 -11.96 -1.29 28.88
C SER A 247 -10.54 -0.71 28.97
N ALA A 248 -9.56 -1.57 29.26
CA ALA A 248 -8.16 -1.21 29.12
C ALA A 248 -7.78 -0.92 27.65
N GLY A 249 -8.51 -1.50 26.69
CA GLY A 249 -8.31 -1.28 25.26
C GLY A 249 -8.69 0.11 24.77
N ALA A 250 -9.48 0.87 25.54
CA ALA A 250 -9.91 2.22 25.14
C ALA A 250 -8.81 3.27 25.23
N ALA A 251 -7.76 3.05 26.04
CA ALA A 251 -6.66 3.98 26.22
C ALA A 251 -5.80 4.13 24.95
N ALA A 252 -5.27 5.33 24.70
CA ALA A 252 -4.54 5.64 23.48
C ALA A 252 -3.30 4.74 23.27
N ASP A 253 -2.62 4.41 24.37
CA ASP A 253 -1.40 3.62 24.47
C ASP A 253 -1.64 2.10 24.64
N ALA A 254 -2.90 1.65 24.69
CA ALA A 254 -3.24 0.22 24.69
C ALA A 254 -2.69 -0.46 23.42
N THR A 255 -1.94 -1.55 23.57
CA THR A 255 -1.14 -2.16 22.51
C THR A 255 -1.88 -3.24 21.74
N VAL A 256 -1.52 -3.42 20.46
CA VAL A 256 -2.12 -4.47 19.60
C VAL A 256 -1.91 -5.87 20.19
N ALA A 257 -0.75 -6.10 20.82
CA ALA A 257 -0.41 -7.38 21.44
C ALA A 257 -1.28 -7.74 22.66
N GLY A 258 -2.03 -6.78 23.24
CA GLY A 258 -3.03 -7.03 24.28
C GLY A 258 -4.46 -7.25 23.77
N SER A 259 -4.68 -7.11 22.45
CA SER A 259 -5.99 -7.27 21.81
C SER A 259 -6.42 -8.75 21.73
N PRO A 260 -7.72 -9.07 21.90
CA PRO A 260 -8.79 -8.19 22.35
C PRO A 260 -8.75 -7.93 23.86
N TYR A 261 -9.10 -6.72 24.26
CA TYR A 261 -9.33 -6.36 25.66
C TYR A 261 -10.80 -6.55 26.03
N ALA A 262 -11.11 -6.99 27.25
CA ALA A 262 -12.51 -7.07 27.70
C ALA A 262 -13.13 -5.67 27.86
N ILE A 263 -14.38 -5.51 27.45
CA ILE A 263 -15.27 -4.39 27.81
C ILE A 263 -16.16 -4.88 28.95
N THR A 264 -16.11 -4.20 30.10
CA THR A 264 -16.94 -4.50 31.26
C THR A 264 -18.01 -3.45 31.45
N GLY A 265 -19.25 -3.90 31.64
CA GLY A 265 -20.38 -3.07 32.06
C GLY A 265 -20.59 -3.12 33.57
N SER A 266 -21.06 -2.02 34.14
CA SER A 266 -21.47 -1.93 35.54
C SER A 266 -22.46 -0.79 35.74
N ALA A 267 -23.10 -0.73 36.91
CA ALA A 267 -23.96 0.38 37.33
C ALA A 267 -24.99 0.81 36.26
N ALA A 268 -25.77 -0.14 35.73
CA ALA A 268 -26.88 0.14 34.83
C ALA A 268 -27.88 1.12 35.47
N GLU A 269 -28.23 2.18 34.76
CA GLU A 269 -29.27 3.13 35.15
C GLU A 269 -30.49 2.98 34.23
N GLY A 270 -31.68 3.28 34.75
CA GLY A 270 -32.92 3.18 33.98
C GLY A 270 -34.16 2.99 34.85
N THR A 271 -35.24 2.50 34.24
CA THR A 271 -36.55 2.31 34.89
C THR A 271 -36.78 0.85 35.26
N GLY A 272 -37.29 0.62 36.47
CA GLY A 272 -37.70 -0.71 36.95
C GLY A 272 -36.58 -1.70 37.28
N LEU A 273 -35.31 -1.32 37.13
CA LEU A 273 -34.14 -2.21 37.34
C LEU A 273 -34.07 -2.90 38.72
N GLY A 274 -34.73 -2.34 39.75
CA GLY A 274 -34.89 -2.99 41.06
C GLY A 274 -35.75 -4.27 41.06
N ASN A 275 -36.46 -4.55 39.97
CA ASN A 275 -37.21 -5.79 39.76
C ASN A 275 -36.34 -6.95 39.21
N TYR A 276 -35.04 -6.72 39.01
CA TYR A 276 -34.16 -7.65 38.29
C TYR A 276 -32.91 -8.08 39.06
N ALA A 277 -32.53 -9.34 38.89
CA ALA A 277 -31.20 -9.85 39.19
C ALA A 277 -30.31 -9.61 37.96
N ILE A 278 -29.52 -8.54 37.98
CA ILE A 278 -28.72 -8.12 36.82
C ILE A 278 -27.41 -8.90 36.75
N THR A 279 -27.13 -9.50 35.59
CA THR A 279 -25.83 -10.06 35.22
C THR A 279 -25.20 -9.21 34.12
N TYR A 280 -23.92 -8.89 34.27
CA TYR A 280 -23.13 -8.17 33.27
C TYR A 280 -22.20 -9.15 32.57
N ASP A 281 -22.37 -9.30 31.26
CA ASP A 281 -21.43 -10.02 30.41
C ASP A 281 -20.31 -9.07 29.95
N THR A 282 -19.35 -9.59 29.17
CA THR A 282 -18.23 -8.81 28.63
C THR A 282 -18.29 -8.72 27.12
N GLY A 283 -18.12 -7.51 26.57
CA GLY A 283 -17.82 -7.29 25.16
C GLY A 283 -16.31 -7.38 24.88
N SER A 284 -15.95 -7.31 23.61
CA SER A 284 -14.57 -7.33 23.09
C SER A 284 -14.15 -5.97 22.55
N PHE A 285 -12.96 -5.50 22.92
CA PHE A 285 -12.35 -4.27 22.43
C PHE A 285 -11.10 -4.58 21.61
N ASP A 286 -11.16 -4.37 20.29
CA ASP A 286 -10.03 -4.62 19.39
C ASP A 286 -9.17 -3.37 19.15
N VAL A 287 -7.85 -3.53 19.25
CA VAL A 287 -6.87 -2.50 18.87
C VAL A 287 -6.14 -2.95 17.61
N THR A 288 -6.37 -2.23 16.51
CA THR A 288 -5.75 -2.53 15.21
C THR A 288 -4.41 -1.78 15.03
N PRO A 289 -3.46 -2.32 14.24
CA PRO A 289 -2.17 -1.66 14.02
C PRO A 289 -2.28 -0.31 13.33
N ALA A 290 -1.50 0.66 13.78
CA ALA A 290 -1.33 1.95 13.11
C ALA A 290 -0.45 1.83 11.85
N PRO A 291 -0.63 2.66 10.82
CA PRO A 291 0.28 2.66 9.67
C PRO A 291 1.66 3.24 10.06
N LEU A 292 2.73 2.54 9.67
CA LEU A 292 4.12 3.02 9.78
C LEU A 292 4.80 2.89 8.42
N THR A 293 5.26 4.00 7.85
CA THR A 293 6.03 3.98 6.59
C THR A 293 7.50 4.21 6.89
N ILE A 294 8.37 3.37 6.35
CA ILE A 294 9.82 3.46 6.50
C ILE A 294 10.45 3.57 5.11
N THR A 295 11.18 4.66 4.89
CA THR A 295 11.81 4.99 3.61
C THR A 295 13.32 5.03 3.81
N PRO A 296 14.13 4.21 3.10
CA PRO A 296 15.58 4.34 3.11
C PRO A 296 16.02 5.71 2.58
N ASP A 297 17.08 6.28 3.16
CA ASP A 297 17.69 7.50 2.65
C ASP A 297 18.43 7.20 1.34
N ASP A 298 18.36 8.13 0.37
CA ASP A 298 19.14 8.04 -0.87
C ASP A 298 20.65 8.05 -0.57
N GLN A 299 21.40 7.18 -1.24
CA GLN A 299 22.85 7.02 -1.06
C GLN A 299 23.61 7.14 -2.38
N SER A 300 24.92 7.34 -2.32
CA SER A 300 25.76 7.32 -3.52
C SER A 300 27.20 6.88 -3.25
N LYS A 301 27.90 6.47 -4.31
CA LYS A 301 29.35 6.18 -4.30
C LYS A 301 30.00 6.49 -5.65
N THR A 302 31.33 6.54 -5.69
CA THR A 302 32.07 6.52 -6.96
C THR A 302 32.25 5.08 -7.45
N TYR A 303 32.26 4.88 -8.77
CA TYR A 303 32.57 3.58 -9.34
C TYR A 303 33.91 3.01 -8.84
N GLY A 304 33.93 1.71 -8.53
CA GLY A 304 35.07 1.01 -7.93
C GLY A 304 35.19 1.12 -6.41
N GLU A 305 34.41 1.97 -5.74
CA GLU A 305 34.33 2.03 -4.27
C GLU A 305 33.26 1.06 -3.74
N LEU A 306 33.49 0.43 -2.58
CA LEU A 306 32.47 -0.37 -1.90
C LEU A 306 31.70 0.51 -0.92
N PHE A 307 30.37 0.44 -0.93
CA PHE A 307 29.51 1.03 0.09
C PHE A 307 28.97 -0.08 1.02
N THR A 308 28.85 0.24 2.31
CA THR A 308 28.25 -0.63 3.33
C THR A 308 27.21 0.20 4.07
N PHE A 309 25.99 -0.31 4.18
CA PHE A 309 24.96 0.30 5.02
C PHE A 309 25.23 0.00 6.50
N ASP A 310 25.14 1.01 7.35
CA ASP A 310 25.14 0.86 8.82
C ASP A 310 23.77 0.41 9.34
N GLY A 311 22.72 0.49 8.51
CA GLY A 311 21.35 0.09 8.84
C GLY A 311 20.53 1.17 9.52
N THR A 312 21.03 2.42 9.51
CA THR A 312 20.43 3.61 10.13
C THR A 312 20.05 4.70 9.13
N GLU A 313 20.30 4.46 7.84
CA GLU A 313 20.05 5.36 6.72
C GLU A 313 18.58 5.29 6.28
N PHE A 314 17.68 5.82 7.11
CA PHE A 314 16.24 5.82 6.84
C PHE A 314 15.48 6.92 7.61
N VAL A 315 14.29 7.23 7.11
CA VAL A 315 13.25 7.98 7.83
C VAL A 315 12.05 7.08 8.10
N ALA A 316 11.55 7.10 9.34
CA ALA A 316 10.33 6.41 9.75
C ALA A 316 9.22 7.43 10.06
N THR A 317 8.06 7.27 9.42
CA THR A 317 6.93 8.21 9.49
C THR A 317 5.67 7.50 9.96
N GLY A 318 5.06 7.99 11.05
CA GLY A 318 3.88 7.38 11.68
C GLY A 318 4.14 6.78 13.07
N LEU A 319 5.37 6.86 13.60
CA LEU A 319 5.69 6.46 14.97
C LEU A 319 4.90 7.30 16.00
N LEU A 320 4.40 6.63 17.04
CA LEU A 320 3.61 7.21 18.13
C LEU A 320 4.32 7.01 19.48
N PHE A 321 3.95 7.83 20.47
CA PHE A 321 4.45 7.75 21.85
C PHE A 321 5.99 7.74 21.94
N SER A 322 6.56 6.67 22.49
CA SER A 322 8.01 6.42 22.60
C SER A 322 8.46 5.23 21.74
N ASP A 323 7.68 4.85 20.74
CA ASP A 323 8.04 3.79 19.80
C ASP A 323 9.10 4.29 18.83
N ALA A 324 9.99 3.39 18.42
CA ALA A 324 11.15 3.73 17.62
C ALA A 324 11.54 2.59 16.71
N VAL A 325 12.01 2.91 15.50
CA VAL A 325 12.83 2.03 14.67
C VAL A 325 14.28 2.39 14.98
N THR A 326 15.11 1.42 15.33
CA THR A 326 16.54 1.61 15.65
C THR A 326 17.46 1.17 14.51
N SER A 327 17.02 0.20 13.71
CA SER A 327 17.82 -0.41 12.65
C SER A 327 16.94 -1.08 11.59
N LEU A 328 17.48 -1.21 10.38
CA LEU A 328 16.90 -1.94 9.25
C LEU A 328 17.94 -2.85 8.61
N SER A 329 17.47 -3.92 7.95
CA SER A 329 18.24 -4.55 6.89
C SER A 329 18.08 -3.74 5.61
N LEU A 330 19.12 -2.96 5.26
CA LEU A 330 19.19 -2.19 4.01
C LEU A 330 20.05 -2.92 2.99
N THR A 331 19.56 -3.06 1.75
CA THR A 331 20.34 -3.66 0.65
C THR A 331 20.14 -2.91 -0.66
N SER A 332 21.20 -2.82 -1.46
CA SER A 332 21.13 -2.37 -2.85
C SER A 332 22.19 -3.07 -3.69
N ALA A 333 21.85 -3.42 -4.92
CA ALA A 333 22.85 -3.86 -5.90
C ALA A 333 23.86 -2.75 -6.24
N GLY A 334 23.48 -1.49 -6.04
CA GLY A 334 24.34 -0.33 -6.25
C GLY A 334 25.49 -0.21 -5.24
N ALA A 335 25.41 -0.88 -4.09
CA ALA A 335 26.44 -0.78 -3.05
C ALA A 335 27.75 -1.52 -3.39
N ALA A 336 27.70 -2.54 -4.25
CA ALA A 336 28.85 -3.36 -4.62
C ALA A 336 29.91 -2.56 -5.41
N ALA A 337 31.19 -2.89 -5.23
CA ALA A 337 32.29 -2.14 -5.85
C ALA A 337 32.22 -2.14 -7.40
N ASP A 338 31.75 -3.23 -7.98
CA ASP A 338 31.57 -3.51 -9.41
C ASP A 338 30.21 -3.08 -9.99
N ALA A 339 29.31 -2.53 -9.18
CA ALA A 339 28.07 -1.93 -9.65
C ALA A 339 28.37 -0.83 -10.69
N SER A 340 27.76 -0.92 -11.87
CA SER A 340 28.09 -0.07 -13.03
C SER A 340 27.31 1.25 -13.02
N VAL A 341 27.91 2.30 -13.58
CA VAL A 341 27.23 3.60 -13.74
C VAL A 341 25.97 3.46 -14.60
N ALA A 342 26.01 2.60 -15.62
CA ALA A 342 24.89 2.38 -16.53
C ALA A 342 23.66 1.72 -15.88
N GLY A 343 23.80 1.14 -14.69
CA GLY A 343 22.68 0.62 -13.89
C GLY A 343 22.14 1.61 -12.85
N SER A 344 22.72 2.81 -12.75
CA SER A 344 22.29 3.86 -11.81
C SER A 344 20.98 4.54 -12.26
N PRO A 345 20.06 4.89 -11.34
CA PRO A 345 20.06 4.54 -9.92
C PRO A 345 19.64 3.08 -9.66
N TYR A 346 20.25 2.47 -8.65
CA TYR A 346 19.83 1.18 -8.12
C TYR A 346 18.86 1.38 -6.95
N ALA A 347 17.82 0.55 -6.82
CA ALA A 347 16.93 0.64 -5.67
C ALA A 347 17.65 0.26 -4.35
N ILE A 348 17.38 0.99 -3.27
CA ILE A 348 17.66 0.59 -1.88
C ILE A 348 16.38 0.00 -1.33
N THR A 349 16.43 -1.25 -0.86
CA THR A 349 15.31 -1.93 -0.23
C THR A 349 15.54 -2.07 1.27
N ALA A 350 14.50 -1.79 2.05
CA ALA A 350 14.45 -2.05 3.48
C ALA A 350 13.66 -3.33 3.79
N ALA A 351 14.09 -4.03 4.84
CA ALA A 351 13.37 -5.11 5.48
C ALA A 351 13.75 -5.20 6.96
N ALA A 352 13.02 -6.02 7.72
CA ALA A 352 13.35 -6.39 9.10
C ALA A 352 13.65 -5.19 10.02
N ALA A 353 12.69 -4.27 10.15
CA ALA A 353 12.77 -3.20 11.14
C ALA A 353 12.89 -3.75 12.56
N GLU A 354 13.92 -3.29 13.27
CA GLU A 354 14.14 -3.56 14.69
C GLU A 354 13.90 -2.29 15.49
N GLY A 355 13.46 -2.43 16.75
CA GLY A 355 13.17 -1.30 17.62
C GLY A 355 12.12 -1.60 18.68
N THR A 356 11.50 -0.56 19.22
CA THR A 356 10.50 -0.64 20.30
C THR A 356 9.09 -0.35 19.79
N GLY A 357 8.12 -1.15 20.24
CA GLY A 357 6.70 -0.97 19.92
C GLY A 357 6.26 -1.37 18.51
N LEU A 358 7.17 -1.83 17.65
CA LEU A 358 6.89 -2.13 16.23
C LEU A 358 5.74 -3.13 15.99
N GLY A 359 5.43 -4.00 16.95
CA GLY A 359 4.25 -4.88 16.90
C GLY A 359 2.89 -4.16 16.93
N ASN A 360 2.87 -2.85 17.21
CA ASN A 360 1.68 -2.01 17.15
C ASN A 360 1.41 -1.43 15.75
N TYR A 361 2.24 -1.72 14.74
CA TYR A 361 2.17 -1.08 13.43
C TYR A 361 2.07 -2.06 12.26
N ALA A 362 1.29 -1.66 11.25
CA ALA A 362 1.37 -2.21 9.91
C ALA A 362 2.48 -1.48 9.16
N ILE A 363 3.66 -2.14 9.05
CA ILE A 363 4.86 -1.52 8.47
C ILE A 363 4.86 -1.66 6.95
N THR A 364 5.00 -0.53 6.26
CA THR A 364 5.26 -0.42 4.83
C THR A 364 6.69 0.04 4.62
N TYR A 365 7.43 -0.64 3.73
CA TYR A 365 8.77 -0.26 3.33
C TYR A 365 8.74 0.34 1.93
N ASP A 366 9.15 1.60 1.81
CA ASP A 366 9.40 2.25 0.52
C ASP A 366 10.82 1.92 0.02
N THR A 367 11.14 2.37 -1.19
CA THR A 367 12.47 2.22 -1.80
C THR A 367 13.21 3.55 -1.88
N GLY A 368 14.46 3.58 -1.40
CA GLY A 368 15.40 4.67 -1.66
C GLY A 368 16.14 4.47 -2.99
N SER A 369 16.94 5.47 -3.37
CA SER A 369 17.76 5.50 -4.59
C SER A 369 19.25 5.41 -4.25
N PHE A 370 20.00 4.56 -4.95
CA PHE A 370 21.44 4.42 -4.82
C PHE A 370 22.15 4.81 -6.13
N ASP A 371 22.86 5.93 -6.12
CA ASP A 371 23.58 6.44 -7.29
C ASP A 371 25.04 6.00 -7.36
N VAL A 372 25.48 5.54 -8.53
CA VAL A 372 26.88 5.21 -8.82
C VAL A 372 27.42 6.21 -9.84
N THR A 373 28.29 7.10 -9.38
CA THR A 373 28.89 8.15 -10.23
C THR A 373 30.16 7.67 -10.93
N PRO A 374 30.47 8.14 -12.15
CA PRO A 374 31.68 7.74 -12.87
C PRO A 374 32.97 8.06 -12.12
N ALA A 375 33.93 7.14 -12.16
CA ALA A 375 35.28 7.39 -11.67
C ALA A 375 36.08 8.26 -12.65
N PRO A 376 37.03 9.10 -12.19
CA PRO A 376 37.92 9.81 -13.10
C PRO A 376 38.95 8.85 -13.74
N LEU A 377 39.10 8.92 -15.06
CA LEU A 377 40.15 8.22 -15.82
C LEU A 377 40.92 9.25 -16.64
N THR A 378 42.25 9.26 -16.52
CA THR A 378 43.12 10.15 -17.31
C THR A 378 44.00 9.33 -18.23
N ILE A 379 43.94 9.63 -19.53
CA ILE A 379 44.74 9.02 -20.58
C ILE A 379 45.72 10.07 -21.09
N THR A 380 47.02 9.75 -21.08
CA THR A 380 48.09 10.63 -21.59
C THR A 380 48.85 9.87 -22.67
N PRO A 381 48.89 10.35 -23.93
CA PRO A 381 49.76 9.79 -24.95
C PRO A 381 51.23 9.86 -24.52
N ASP A 382 52.02 8.86 -24.88
CA ASP A 382 53.47 8.85 -24.65
C ASP A 382 54.16 9.76 -25.66
N ASP A 383 55.20 10.48 -25.22
CA ASP A 383 56.04 11.29 -26.10
C ASP A 383 56.75 10.43 -27.15
N GLN A 384 56.76 10.89 -28.40
CA GLN A 384 57.31 10.16 -29.55
C GLN A 384 58.37 10.98 -30.29
N SER A 385 59.11 10.35 -31.20
CA SER A 385 60.05 11.07 -32.08
C SER A 385 60.16 10.43 -33.46
N LYS A 386 60.47 11.24 -34.48
CA LYS A 386 60.80 10.80 -35.84
C LYS A 386 61.85 11.72 -36.48
N THR A 387 62.47 11.28 -37.58
CA THR A 387 63.26 12.18 -38.42
C THR A 387 62.37 12.89 -39.45
N TYR A 388 62.76 14.08 -39.89
CA TYR A 388 62.19 14.70 -41.09
C TYR A 388 62.34 13.75 -42.31
N GLY A 389 61.29 13.60 -43.12
CA GLY A 389 61.25 12.60 -44.20
C GLY A 389 60.59 11.27 -43.85
N GLU A 390 60.56 10.89 -42.58
CA GLU A 390 59.97 9.61 -42.14
C GLU A 390 58.49 9.79 -41.79
N LEU A 391 57.61 8.88 -42.20
CA LEU A 391 56.23 8.84 -41.73
C LEU A 391 56.19 8.18 -40.35
N PHE A 392 55.62 8.85 -39.35
CA PHE A 392 55.29 8.20 -38.08
C PHE A 392 53.86 7.66 -38.15
N THR A 393 53.63 6.46 -37.65
CA THR A 393 52.30 5.84 -37.54
C THR A 393 52.12 5.40 -36.10
N PHE A 394 50.99 5.76 -35.49
CA PHE A 394 50.62 5.30 -34.15
C PHE A 394 49.97 3.91 -34.26
N ASP A 395 50.42 2.97 -33.43
CA ASP A 395 49.74 1.68 -33.24
C ASP A 395 48.51 1.81 -32.31
N GLY A 396 48.34 2.97 -31.67
CA GLY A 396 47.23 3.29 -30.77
C GLY A 396 47.43 2.74 -29.36
N THR A 397 48.67 2.38 -29.02
CA THR A 397 49.07 1.79 -27.72
C THR A 397 50.08 2.65 -26.95
N GLU A 398 50.52 3.75 -27.56
CA GLU A 398 51.48 4.73 -27.05
C GLU A 398 50.82 5.69 -26.07
N PHE A 399 50.34 5.16 -24.93
CA PHE A 399 49.70 5.95 -23.88
C PHE A 399 49.82 5.31 -22.49
N VAL A 400 49.72 6.14 -21.46
CA VAL A 400 49.49 5.73 -20.06
C VAL A 400 48.08 6.10 -19.62
N ALA A 401 47.34 5.11 -19.14
CA ALA A 401 46.03 5.29 -18.49
C ALA A 401 46.18 5.26 -16.96
N THR A 402 45.61 6.24 -16.26
CA THR A 402 45.65 6.38 -14.80
C THR A 402 44.27 6.61 -14.21
N GLY A 403 43.93 5.90 -13.13
CA GLY A 403 42.60 5.96 -12.49
C GLY A 403 41.70 4.74 -12.75
N LEU A 404 42.13 3.79 -13.58
CA LEU A 404 41.44 2.50 -13.75
C LEU A 404 41.21 1.79 -12.40
N ARG A 405 40.03 1.17 -12.27
CA ARG A 405 39.57 0.41 -11.12
C ARG A 405 39.34 -1.06 -11.51
N LEU A 406 39.27 -1.93 -10.50
CA LEU A 406 38.90 -3.34 -10.64
C LEU A 406 39.77 -4.08 -11.68
N SER A 407 39.16 -4.58 -12.76
CA SER A 407 39.83 -5.26 -13.89
C SER A 407 39.52 -4.57 -15.22
N ASP A 408 39.22 -3.28 -15.18
CA ASP A 408 38.99 -2.47 -16.36
C ASP A 408 40.30 -2.15 -17.08
N THR A 409 40.21 -1.99 -18.38
CA THR A 409 41.38 -1.80 -19.26
C THR A 409 41.08 -0.77 -20.33
N VAL A 410 42.10 -0.03 -20.73
CA VAL A 410 42.15 0.62 -22.05
C VAL A 410 43.08 -0.23 -22.89
N VAL A 411 42.64 -0.68 -24.06
CA VAL A 411 43.44 -1.52 -24.98
C VAL A 411 43.96 -0.75 -26.19
N SER A 412 43.28 0.32 -26.58
CA SER A 412 43.74 1.24 -27.63
C SER A 412 43.13 2.64 -27.46
N VAL A 413 43.81 3.63 -28.03
CA VAL A 413 43.39 5.03 -28.09
C VAL A 413 43.61 5.53 -29.51
N ASP A 414 42.68 6.32 -30.05
CA ASP A 414 42.86 6.99 -31.34
C ASP A 414 43.87 8.14 -31.13
N LEU A 415 45.13 7.91 -31.51
CA LEU A 415 46.22 8.87 -31.38
C LEU A 415 46.46 9.60 -32.71
N ALA A 416 46.62 10.92 -32.64
CA ALA A 416 46.94 11.75 -33.79
C ALA A 416 47.89 12.90 -33.43
N SER A 417 48.78 13.24 -34.35
CA SER A 417 49.63 14.44 -34.28
C SER A 417 49.86 14.98 -35.69
N ALA A 418 49.85 16.30 -35.86
CA ALA A 418 50.22 16.93 -37.12
C ALA A 418 51.71 16.69 -37.48
N GLY A 419 52.54 16.38 -36.48
CA GLY A 419 53.95 16.03 -36.68
C GLY A 419 54.17 14.65 -37.29
N ALA A 420 53.14 13.80 -37.38
CA ALA A 420 53.29 12.41 -37.83
C ALA A 420 53.56 12.31 -39.34
N ALA A 421 53.09 13.29 -40.12
CA ALA A 421 53.27 13.34 -41.56
C ALA A 421 54.76 13.40 -41.95
N ALA A 422 55.13 12.76 -43.05
CA ALA A 422 56.53 12.65 -43.47
C ALA A 422 57.19 14.03 -43.74
N ASP A 423 56.39 14.96 -44.26
CA ASP A 423 56.71 16.34 -44.62
C ASP A 423 56.50 17.37 -43.50
N ALA A 424 56.11 16.94 -42.28
CA ALA A 424 55.96 17.83 -41.13
C ALA A 424 57.30 18.51 -40.78
N PRO A 425 57.41 19.86 -40.83
CA PRO A 425 58.68 20.56 -40.68
C PRO A 425 59.21 20.60 -39.24
N VAL A 426 60.54 20.60 -39.09
CA VAL A 426 61.21 20.66 -37.77
C VAL A 426 60.84 21.94 -36.99
N ALA A 427 60.54 23.03 -37.68
CA ALA A 427 60.17 24.32 -37.08
C ALA A 427 58.85 24.30 -36.28
N GLY A 428 58.02 23.26 -36.44
CA GLY A 428 56.81 23.05 -35.63
C GLY A 428 57.00 22.09 -34.46
N SER A 429 58.21 21.58 -34.22
CA SER A 429 58.50 20.63 -33.14
C SER A 429 58.55 21.28 -31.75
N PRO A 430 58.03 20.64 -30.68
CA PRO A 430 57.25 19.40 -30.70
C PRO A 430 55.80 19.61 -31.16
N TYR A 431 55.25 18.61 -31.84
CA TYR A 431 53.86 18.59 -32.25
C TYR A 431 53.01 17.82 -31.24
N ALA A 432 51.98 18.46 -30.67
CA ALA A 432 51.08 17.82 -29.73
C ALA A 432 50.45 16.53 -30.31
N ILE A 433 50.56 15.44 -29.55
CA ILE A 433 49.86 14.17 -29.74
C ILE A 433 48.57 14.25 -28.94
N THR A 434 47.43 14.19 -29.62
CA THR A 434 46.09 14.17 -29.01
C THR A 434 45.53 12.76 -29.03
N GLY A 435 44.96 12.32 -27.90
CA GLY A 435 44.18 11.07 -27.82
C GLY A 435 42.68 11.31 -27.85
N ALA A 436 41.95 10.37 -28.46
CA ALA A 436 40.49 10.26 -28.41
C ALA A 436 40.07 8.77 -28.46
N GLY A 437 38.75 8.50 -28.47
CA GLY A 437 38.23 7.20 -28.89
C GLY A 437 38.68 5.97 -28.10
N ALA A 438 39.08 6.12 -26.83
CA ALA A 438 39.60 5.02 -26.02
C ALA A 438 38.67 3.79 -26.03
N ALA A 439 39.21 2.66 -26.44
CA ALA A 439 38.54 1.37 -26.47
C ALA A 439 39.10 0.44 -25.38
N GLY A 440 38.25 -0.42 -24.83
CA GLY A 440 38.61 -1.27 -23.69
C GLY A 440 37.41 -1.83 -22.93
N THR A 441 37.64 -2.26 -21.70
CA THR A 441 36.62 -2.82 -20.81
C THR A 441 36.21 -1.84 -19.72
N GLY A 442 34.91 -1.76 -19.42
CA GLY A 442 34.36 -0.95 -18.32
C GLY A 442 34.41 0.58 -18.50
N LEU A 443 34.91 1.09 -19.64
CA LEU A 443 35.15 2.52 -19.86
C LEU A 443 33.89 3.41 -19.74
N ASN A 444 32.68 2.85 -19.90
CA ASN A 444 31.41 3.53 -19.63
C ASN A 444 31.18 3.90 -18.16
N ASN A 445 32.02 3.39 -17.24
CA ASN A 445 31.97 3.70 -15.82
C ASN A 445 32.90 4.87 -15.43
N TYR A 446 33.50 5.56 -16.41
CA TYR A 446 34.50 6.61 -16.17
C TYR A 446 34.18 7.91 -16.89
N THR A 447 34.56 9.02 -16.27
CA THR A 447 34.72 10.31 -16.95
C THR A 447 36.16 10.37 -17.47
N ILE A 448 36.34 10.21 -18.78
CA ILE A 448 37.67 10.16 -19.41
C ILE A 448 38.17 11.56 -19.73
N THR A 449 39.38 11.88 -19.26
CA THR A 449 40.15 13.08 -19.60
C THR A 449 41.34 12.68 -20.45
N TYR A 450 41.53 13.33 -21.60
CA TYR A 450 42.70 13.14 -22.46
C TYR A 450 43.67 14.31 -22.28
N ASN A 451 44.91 13.99 -21.91
CA ASN A 451 46.03 14.92 -21.96
C ASN A 451 46.71 14.86 -23.35
N THR A 452 47.69 15.74 -23.57
CA THR A 452 48.56 15.70 -24.75
C THR A 452 49.95 15.17 -24.40
N GLY A 453 50.52 14.36 -25.29
CA GLY A 453 51.98 14.10 -25.34
C GLY A 453 52.63 14.93 -26.44
N ASP A 454 53.95 14.81 -26.62
CA ASP A 454 54.73 15.56 -27.60
C ASP A 454 55.40 14.63 -28.64
N LEU A 455 55.28 14.96 -29.94
CA LEU A 455 56.01 14.31 -31.03
C LEU A 455 57.14 15.21 -31.54
N ASP A 456 58.39 14.84 -31.26
CA ASP A 456 59.58 15.56 -31.71
C ASP A 456 59.99 15.16 -33.14
N VAL A 457 60.15 16.14 -34.03
CA VAL A 457 60.65 15.94 -35.39
C VAL A 457 62.10 16.40 -35.48
N ALA A 458 63.03 15.44 -35.45
CA ALA A 458 64.45 15.69 -35.57
C ALA A 458 64.86 16.05 -37.02
N PRO A 459 65.78 17.01 -37.23
CA PRO A 459 66.23 17.37 -38.58
C PRO A 459 67.02 16.24 -39.28
N ALA A 460 66.75 16.06 -40.57
CA ALA A 460 67.37 15.04 -41.41
C ALA A 460 68.82 15.39 -41.81
N PRO A 461 69.69 14.43 -42.11
CA PRO A 461 71.02 14.73 -42.63
C PRO A 461 70.96 15.23 -44.09
N LEU A 462 71.45 16.44 -44.34
CA LEU A 462 71.68 16.97 -45.71
C LEU A 462 73.18 17.11 -45.94
N THR A 463 73.71 16.49 -46.99
CA THR A 463 75.10 16.69 -47.39
C THR A 463 75.17 17.54 -48.64
N ILE A 464 75.99 18.58 -48.63
CA ILE A 464 76.25 19.42 -49.81
C ILE A 464 77.75 19.37 -50.11
N THR A 465 78.10 19.05 -51.34
CA THR A 465 79.48 18.93 -51.83
C THR A 465 79.68 19.87 -53.02
N PRO A 466 80.65 20.80 -53.00
CA PRO A 466 80.95 21.63 -54.16
C PRO A 466 81.42 20.80 -55.35
N ASP A 467 81.04 21.22 -56.56
CA ASP A 467 81.43 20.54 -57.79
C ASP A 467 82.89 20.84 -58.18
N ASN A 468 83.49 19.93 -58.95
CA ASN A 468 84.87 20.09 -59.43
C ASN A 468 84.94 21.03 -60.65
N ILE A 469 85.50 22.22 -60.43
CA ILE A 469 85.62 23.27 -61.45
C ILE A 469 86.92 23.16 -62.24
N ARG A 470 86.89 23.55 -63.52
CA ARG A 470 88.07 23.73 -64.37
C ARG A 470 88.06 25.13 -64.99
N LYS A 471 89.22 25.77 -65.05
CA LYS A 471 89.44 27.03 -65.79
C LYS A 471 90.81 27.06 -66.46
N VAL A 472 91.02 27.96 -67.41
CA VAL A 472 92.33 28.21 -68.02
C VAL A 472 93.11 29.29 -67.25
N PHE A 473 94.44 29.16 -67.21
CA PHE A 473 95.31 30.17 -66.62
C PHE A 473 95.20 31.52 -67.36
N GLY A 474 95.00 32.61 -66.61
CA GLY A 474 94.72 33.95 -67.13
C GLY A 474 93.23 34.34 -67.09
N GLU A 475 92.31 33.41 -66.86
CA GLU A 475 90.88 33.69 -66.75
C GLU A 475 90.45 33.85 -65.27
N LEU A 476 89.64 34.88 -65.00
CA LEU A 476 88.92 34.98 -63.72
C LEU A 476 87.75 34.00 -63.76
N TYR A 477 87.68 33.10 -62.79
CA TYR A 477 86.47 32.30 -62.56
C TYR A 477 85.64 32.95 -61.46
N VAL A 478 84.35 33.12 -61.71
CA VAL A 478 83.37 33.61 -60.74
C VAL A 478 82.43 32.45 -60.47
N PHE A 479 82.19 32.13 -59.20
CA PHE A 479 81.16 31.17 -58.85
C PHE A 479 79.79 31.83 -58.97
N ASP A 480 78.88 31.21 -59.71
CA ASP A 480 77.47 31.60 -59.77
C ASP A 480 76.71 31.15 -58.51
N GLY A 481 77.32 30.29 -57.69
CA GLY A 481 76.80 29.79 -56.42
C GLY A 481 75.96 28.52 -56.58
N THR A 482 75.81 28.01 -57.81
CA THR A 482 75.05 26.81 -58.17
C THR A 482 75.92 25.57 -58.39
N GLU A 483 77.24 25.69 -58.26
CA GLU A 483 78.22 24.65 -58.56
C GLU A 483 78.41 23.68 -57.39
N PHE A 484 77.36 22.94 -57.08
CA PHE A 484 77.35 21.95 -56.02
C PHE A 484 76.38 20.80 -56.31
N THR A 485 76.68 19.64 -55.73
CA THR A 485 75.77 18.51 -55.64
C THR A 485 75.25 18.39 -54.20
N ALA A 486 73.92 18.41 -54.04
CA ALA A 486 73.25 18.17 -52.76
C ALA A 486 72.66 16.75 -52.71
N THR A 487 72.91 16.02 -51.62
CA THR A 487 72.42 14.65 -51.39
C THR A 487 71.70 14.57 -50.04
N GLY A 488 70.48 14.01 -50.05
CA GLY A 488 69.61 13.97 -48.87
C GLY A 488 68.48 15.02 -48.86
N LEU A 489 68.29 15.78 -49.95
CA LEU A 489 67.06 16.58 -50.12
C LEU A 489 65.83 15.67 -50.24
N LEU A 490 64.70 16.15 -49.71
CA LEU A 490 63.43 15.44 -49.60
C LEU A 490 62.29 16.33 -50.10
N PHE A 491 61.18 15.71 -50.52
CA PHE A 491 59.98 16.42 -50.98
C PHE A 491 60.27 17.50 -52.04
N SER A 492 59.90 18.75 -51.78
CA SER A 492 60.16 19.92 -52.64
C SER A 492 61.25 20.84 -52.07
N ASP A 493 62.04 20.36 -51.11
CA ASP A 493 63.12 21.14 -50.51
C ASP A 493 64.30 21.26 -51.48
N VAL A 494 64.79 22.48 -51.66
CA VAL A 494 65.85 22.80 -52.62
C VAL A 494 66.90 23.68 -52.00
N VAL A 495 68.17 23.38 -52.27
CA VAL A 495 69.25 24.35 -52.15
C VAL A 495 69.29 25.13 -53.47
N THR A 496 69.16 26.45 -53.40
CA THR A 496 69.19 27.33 -54.58
C THR A 496 70.56 27.93 -54.84
N SER A 497 71.36 28.16 -53.79
CA SER A 497 72.73 28.67 -53.92
C SER A 497 73.57 28.44 -52.67
N LEU A 498 74.90 28.45 -52.83
CA LEU A 498 75.88 28.52 -51.75
C LEU A 498 76.82 29.72 -51.94
N THR A 499 77.39 30.19 -50.84
CA THR A 499 78.61 31.01 -50.89
C THR A 499 79.80 30.08 -51.13
N LEU A 500 80.21 29.96 -52.39
CA LEU A 500 81.39 29.20 -52.83
C LEU A 500 82.60 30.14 -52.96
N ALA A 501 83.76 29.69 -52.47
CA ALA A 501 85.01 30.42 -52.62
C ALA A 501 86.18 29.46 -52.85
N SER A 502 87.16 29.89 -53.65
CA SER A 502 88.42 29.16 -53.83
C SER A 502 89.55 30.12 -54.16
N ALA A 503 90.74 29.90 -53.59
CA ALA A 503 91.93 30.67 -53.96
C ALA A 503 92.32 30.47 -55.44
N GLY A 504 91.86 29.39 -56.08
CA GLY A 504 92.04 29.15 -57.51
C GLY A 504 91.19 30.02 -58.43
N ALA A 505 90.20 30.76 -57.89
CA ALA A 505 89.28 31.55 -58.70
C ALA A 505 89.95 32.75 -59.39
N ALA A 506 90.91 33.41 -58.72
CA ALA A 506 91.60 34.60 -59.21
C ALA A 506 92.40 34.37 -60.50
N ALA A 507 92.42 35.35 -61.42
CA ALA A 507 93.01 35.21 -62.76
C ALA A 507 94.51 34.88 -62.78
N ASP A 508 95.22 35.23 -61.70
CA ASP A 508 96.65 35.02 -61.47
C ASP A 508 96.98 33.73 -60.68
N ALA A 509 95.99 32.91 -60.31
CA ALA A 509 96.19 31.67 -59.57
C ALA A 509 97.10 30.68 -60.34
N PRO A 510 98.27 30.29 -59.81
CA PRO A 510 99.23 29.47 -60.54
C PRO A 510 98.82 28.00 -60.69
N VAL A 511 99.09 27.42 -61.86
CA VAL A 511 98.85 25.99 -62.17
C VAL A 511 99.48 25.04 -61.12
N ALA A 512 100.60 25.42 -60.51
CA ALA A 512 101.30 24.61 -59.51
C ALA A 512 100.57 24.48 -58.15
N GLY A 513 99.53 25.28 -57.88
CA GLY A 513 98.69 25.16 -56.68
C GLY A 513 97.39 24.37 -56.89
N SER A 514 97.21 23.79 -58.08
CA SER A 514 96.01 23.04 -58.48
C SER A 514 96.03 21.59 -57.96
N PRO A 515 94.89 21.01 -57.52
CA PRO A 515 93.57 21.62 -57.39
C PRO A 515 93.47 22.50 -56.14
N TYR A 516 92.83 23.67 -56.28
CA TYR A 516 92.54 24.54 -55.15
C TYR A 516 91.26 24.10 -54.45
N ALA A 517 91.29 23.97 -53.13
CA ALA A 517 90.09 23.67 -52.34
C ALA A 517 88.97 24.68 -52.63
N ILE A 518 87.73 24.18 -52.74
CA ILE A 518 86.52 25.00 -52.80
C ILE A 518 85.86 24.91 -51.43
N THR A 519 85.72 26.05 -50.76
CA THR A 519 85.02 26.15 -49.49
C THR A 519 83.58 26.57 -49.73
N ALA A 520 82.64 25.77 -49.24
CA ALA A 520 81.23 26.07 -49.18
C ALA A 520 80.85 26.72 -47.84
N SER A 521 79.91 27.66 -47.88
CA SER A 521 79.27 28.25 -46.69
C SER A 521 77.90 28.82 -47.07
N ASN A 522 77.08 29.13 -46.05
CA ASN A 522 75.78 29.81 -46.20
C ASN A 522 74.89 29.22 -47.31
N PRO A 523 74.42 27.96 -47.19
CA PRO A 523 73.42 27.42 -48.10
C PRO A 523 72.12 28.22 -47.98
N VAL A 524 71.59 28.64 -49.13
CA VAL A 524 70.31 29.33 -49.28
C VAL A 524 69.38 28.44 -50.08
N GLY A 525 68.11 28.39 -49.67
CA GLY A 525 67.14 27.44 -50.22
C GLY A 525 65.85 27.41 -49.40
N THR A 526 64.90 26.57 -49.82
CA THR A 526 63.64 26.31 -49.09
C THR A 526 63.75 25.02 -48.30
N GLY A 527 63.11 24.96 -47.14
CA GLY A 527 63.10 23.78 -46.27
C GLY A 527 64.41 23.47 -45.51
N LEU A 528 65.47 24.26 -45.73
CA LEU A 528 66.80 24.01 -45.12
C LEU A 528 66.81 23.96 -43.58
N GLY A 529 65.82 24.55 -42.90
CA GLY A 529 65.64 24.43 -41.45
C GLY A 529 65.24 23.02 -40.97
N ASN A 530 64.85 22.14 -41.90
CA ASN A 530 64.51 20.75 -41.62
C ASN A 530 65.73 19.81 -41.59
N TYR A 531 66.95 20.34 -41.74
CA TYR A 531 68.15 19.55 -41.94
C TYR A 531 69.34 19.91 -41.04
N VAL A 532 70.09 18.88 -40.63
CA VAL A 532 71.47 19.02 -40.16
C VAL A 532 72.37 19.05 -41.39
N ILE A 533 72.77 20.25 -41.81
CA ILE A 533 73.56 20.44 -43.04
C ILE A 533 75.04 20.18 -42.78
N THR A 534 75.59 19.19 -43.49
CA THR A 534 77.02 18.89 -43.55
C THR A 534 77.59 19.39 -44.87
N LEU A 535 78.56 20.30 -44.81
CA LEU A 535 79.28 20.80 -45.98
C LEU A 535 80.56 19.98 -46.16
N ASN A 536 80.55 19.04 -47.11
CA ASN A 536 81.70 18.21 -47.39
C ASN A 536 82.70 18.95 -48.29
N PRO A 537 84.02 18.71 -48.13
CA PRO A 537 84.98 19.09 -49.14
C PRO A 537 84.68 18.35 -50.46
N PRO A 538 85.13 18.86 -51.61
CA PRO A 538 85.13 18.09 -52.86
C PRO A 538 85.79 16.70 -52.66
N ALA A 539 85.45 15.76 -53.54
CA ALA A 539 86.05 14.41 -53.53
C ALA A 539 87.58 14.47 -53.42
N ALA A 540 88.24 13.44 -52.89
CA ALA A 540 89.70 13.40 -52.86
C ALA A 540 90.27 13.64 -54.27
N ASP A 541 91.23 14.58 -54.38
CA ASP A 541 91.78 15.16 -55.61
C ASP A 541 90.87 16.16 -56.37
N GLY A 542 89.77 16.58 -55.76
CA GLY A 542 88.79 17.55 -56.27
C GLY A 542 89.00 18.99 -55.79
N GLY A 543 88.39 19.94 -56.52
CA GLY A 543 88.51 21.38 -56.31
C GLY A 543 88.52 22.17 -57.62
N LEU A 544 88.94 23.43 -57.57
CA LEU A 544 89.13 24.28 -58.75
C LEU A 544 90.49 24.00 -59.38
N THR A 545 90.48 23.43 -60.58
CA THR A 545 91.66 23.04 -61.34
C THR A 545 92.02 24.11 -62.37
N VAL A 546 93.29 24.55 -62.39
CA VAL A 546 93.79 25.56 -63.36
C VAL A 546 94.64 24.87 -64.44
N THR A 547 94.28 25.03 -65.71
CA THR A 547 94.96 24.40 -66.85
C THR A 547 95.73 25.42 -67.71
N PRO A 548 96.83 25.01 -68.41
CA PRO A 548 97.58 25.92 -69.27
C PRO A 548 96.88 26.21 -70.61
N PRO A 549 97.09 27.39 -71.23
CA PRO A 549 96.45 27.79 -72.48
C PRO A 549 97.03 27.06 -73.71
N THR A 550 96.19 26.83 -74.73
CA THR A 550 96.51 26.05 -75.95
C THR A 550 96.35 26.89 -77.23
N PRO A 551 97.20 26.77 -78.28
CA PRO A 551 97.10 27.58 -79.51
C PRO A 551 96.09 27.04 -80.54
N ALA A 552 95.48 27.93 -81.34
CA ALA A 552 94.42 27.64 -82.31
C ALA A 552 94.89 27.30 -83.74
N GLN A 553 94.04 26.60 -84.52
CA GLN A 553 94.12 26.38 -85.97
C GLN A 553 92.70 26.27 -86.60
N ASP A 554 92.62 26.40 -87.93
CA ASP A 554 91.46 26.90 -88.72
C ASP A 554 90.53 25.81 -89.36
N VAL A 555 89.40 26.24 -89.95
CA VAL A 555 88.29 25.44 -90.54
C VAL A 555 88.45 25.27 -92.08
N PRO A 556 87.76 24.31 -92.76
CA PRO A 556 86.50 24.65 -93.48
C PRO A 556 85.42 23.53 -93.64
N THR A 557 84.21 23.97 -93.99
CA THR A 557 82.92 23.29 -94.33
C THR A 557 82.89 22.72 -95.79
N PRO A 558 81.80 22.09 -96.38
CA PRO A 558 80.37 22.02 -95.95
C PRO A 558 79.55 20.71 -96.21
N GLU A 559 78.33 20.67 -95.62
CA GLU A 559 76.96 20.15 -96.01
C GLU A 559 76.71 19.05 -97.10
N PRO A 560 75.55 18.31 -97.10
CA PRO A 560 74.17 18.85 -96.89
C PRO A 560 73.08 18.02 -96.16
N ASP A 561 71.98 18.72 -95.78
CA ASP A 561 70.56 18.29 -95.55
C ASP A 561 70.29 17.20 -94.46
N ILE A 562 69.17 17.16 -93.70
CA ILE A 562 67.79 17.62 -93.92
C ILE A 562 67.06 17.86 -92.58
N GLY A 563 66.10 18.82 -92.55
CA GLY A 563 64.80 18.62 -91.88
C GLY A 563 64.54 19.16 -90.45
N ALA A 564 63.49 19.99 -90.32
CA ALA A 564 62.78 20.39 -89.09
C ALA A 564 61.28 20.63 -89.42
N PRO A 565 60.35 20.89 -88.46
CA PRO A 565 60.33 20.61 -87.01
C PRO A 565 59.35 19.41 -86.74
N PRO A 566 58.05 19.47 -86.29
CA PRO A 566 57.18 20.51 -85.68
C PRO A 566 56.57 20.13 -84.29
N ASN A 567 55.69 21.01 -83.76
CA ASN A 567 54.57 20.72 -82.86
C ASN A 567 53.30 21.11 -83.66
N PRO A 568 52.38 20.20 -84.04
CA PRO A 568 51.16 19.96 -83.23
C PRO A 568 50.50 18.56 -83.36
N ALA A 569 49.52 18.32 -82.47
CA ALA A 569 48.21 17.66 -82.63
C ALA A 569 47.96 16.38 -83.50
N ASP A 570 47.07 15.57 -82.92
CA ASP A 570 46.04 14.68 -83.49
C ASP A 570 46.30 13.20 -83.91
N GLU A 571 45.55 12.35 -83.19
CA GLU A 571 44.78 11.15 -83.56
C GLU A 571 45.38 9.99 -84.39
N LEU A 572 45.33 8.80 -83.76
CA LEU A 572 44.63 7.58 -84.22
C LEU A 572 44.77 6.55 -83.10
N GLY A 573 43.76 5.88 -82.54
CA GLY A 573 42.37 5.68 -82.96
C GLY A 573 42.03 4.18 -82.86
N LEU A 574 40.80 3.83 -82.44
CA LEU A 574 40.28 2.45 -82.20
C LEU A 574 40.84 1.74 -80.93
N ILE A 575 40.06 1.17 -79.98
CA ILE A 575 38.59 1.05 -79.74
C ILE A 575 38.36 0.97 -78.21
N LEU A 576 37.55 1.86 -77.63
CA LEU A 576 36.35 1.48 -76.84
C LEU A 576 35.43 2.70 -76.64
N ALA A 577 34.12 2.46 -76.68
CA ALA A 577 33.03 3.44 -76.80
C ALA A 577 33.12 4.68 -75.87
N GLY A 578 32.73 5.83 -76.39
CA GLY A 578 32.76 7.10 -75.66
C GLY A 578 31.50 7.41 -74.85
N PHE A 579 31.65 8.35 -73.91
CA PHE A 579 30.57 9.04 -73.22
C PHE A 579 30.85 10.55 -73.32
N GLY A 580 30.34 11.18 -74.38
CA GLY A 580 30.53 12.62 -74.61
C GLY A 580 29.72 13.48 -73.64
N THR A 581 29.97 14.79 -73.66
CA THR A 581 29.20 15.80 -72.91
C THR A 581 27.68 15.66 -73.10
N GLU A 582 27.23 15.26 -74.30
CA GLU A 582 25.83 14.98 -74.58
C GLU A 582 25.24 13.81 -73.79
N GLU A 583 26.01 12.75 -73.52
CA GLU A 583 25.55 11.62 -72.69
C GLU A 583 25.58 11.96 -71.20
N ALA A 584 26.58 12.71 -70.76
CA ALA A 584 26.62 13.27 -69.40
C ALA A 584 25.43 14.21 -69.14
N ALA A 585 25.01 15.00 -70.15
CA ALA A 585 23.82 15.82 -70.09
C ALA A 585 22.52 14.98 -70.04
N ARG A 586 22.43 13.85 -70.75
CA ARG A 586 21.29 12.92 -70.61
C ARG A 586 21.25 12.25 -69.24
N THR A 587 22.39 11.84 -68.70
CA THR A 587 22.53 11.27 -67.35
C THR A 587 22.08 12.27 -66.29
N LEU A 588 22.53 13.53 -66.37
CA LEU A 588 22.08 14.60 -65.48
C LEU A 588 20.56 14.81 -65.54
N ASN A 589 19.95 14.78 -66.73
CA ASN A 589 18.49 14.89 -66.88
C ASN A 589 17.74 13.69 -66.28
N ALA A 590 18.26 12.46 -66.41
CA ALA A 590 17.69 11.28 -65.77
C ALA A 590 17.76 11.39 -64.24
N VAL A 591 18.93 11.77 -63.71
CA VAL A 591 19.17 11.99 -62.28
C VAL A 591 18.30 13.11 -61.71
N LEU A 592 18.07 14.20 -62.45
CA LEU A 592 17.10 15.25 -62.08
C LEU A 592 15.66 14.72 -61.99
N GLY A 593 15.29 13.80 -62.89
CA GLY A 593 14.00 13.10 -62.82
C GLY A 593 13.87 12.23 -61.57
N PHE A 594 14.86 11.37 -61.31
CA PHE A 594 14.88 10.49 -60.13
C PHE A 594 14.89 11.29 -58.82
N ALA A 595 15.65 12.40 -58.77
CA ALA A 595 15.68 13.30 -57.62
C ALA A 595 14.32 13.94 -57.33
N ALA A 596 13.59 14.35 -58.38
CA ALA A 596 12.22 14.87 -58.25
C ALA A 596 11.22 13.79 -57.81
N THR A 597 11.36 12.55 -58.30
CA THR A 597 10.56 11.40 -57.83
C THR A 597 10.79 11.14 -56.35
N LEU A 598 12.04 11.12 -55.89
CA LEU A 598 12.38 10.96 -54.47
C LEU A 598 11.82 12.08 -53.59
N GLU A 599 11.93 13.34 -54.03
CA GLU A 599 11.38 14.49 -53.27
C GLU A 599 9.85 14.38 -53.11
N VAL A 600 9.14 14.04 -54.19
CA VAL A 600 7.68 13.83 -54.17
C VAL A 600 7.30 12.64 -53.28
N ALA A 601 8.04 11.52 -53.35
CA ALA A 601 7.82 10.35 -52.51
C ALA A 601 8.03 10.68 -51.02
N ALA A 602 9.14 11.36 -50.68
CA ALA A 602 9.44 11.78 -49.32
C ALA A 602 8.40 12.77 -48.74
N ASP A 603 7.89 13.69 -49.56
CA ASP A 603 6.77 14.57 -49.15
C ASP A 603 5.45 13.81 -49.00
N ALA A 604 5.15 12.82 -49.85
CA ALA A 604 3.99 11.95 -49.66
C ALA A 604 4.09 11.16 -48.35
N CYS A 605 5.28 10.66 -48.00
CA CYS A 605 5.50 9.99 -46.72
C CYS A 605 5.18 10.88 -45.53
N SER A 606 5.51 12.18 -45.59
CA SER A 606 5.25 13.14 -44.50
C SER A 606 3.77 13.27 -44.10
N GLN A 607 2.83 12.82 -44.94
CA GLN A 607 1.40 12.77 -44.58
C GLN A 607 1.11 11.73 -43.46
N ASN A 608 2.06 10.83 -43.15
CA ASN A 608 1.96 9.82 -42.10
C ASN A 608 2.71 10.19 -40.81
N LEU A 609 3.13 11.45 -40.60
CA LEU A 609 3.94 11.89 -39.44
C LEU A 609 3.40 11.49 -38.05
N ALA A 610 2.08 11.30 -37.91
CA ALA A 610 1.46 10.83 -36.67
C ALA A 610 1.80 9.35 -36.31
N ASP A 611 2.28 8.57 -37.28
CA ASP A 611 2.70 7.18 -37.12
C ASP A 611 4.15 7.02 -37.63
N THR A 612 5.09 7.07 -36.69
CA THR A 612 6.53 6.96 -36.97
C THR A 612 6.92 5.66 -37.66
N ASP A 613 6.22 4.55 -37.39
CA ASP A 613 6.52 3.26 -38.04
C ASP A 613 6.17 3.32 -39.53
N ARG A 614 4.96 3.82 -39.83
CA ARG A 614 4.47 4.00 -41.20
C ARG A 614 5.23 5.07 -41.98
N TYR A 615 5.66 6.14 -41.31
CA TYR A 615 6.49 7.18 -41.91
C TYR A 615 7.88 6.65 -42.30
N LEU A 616 8.56 5.95 -41.38
CA LEU A 616 9.87 5.35 -41.68
C LEU A 616 9.77 4.24 -42.73
N ALA A 617 8.72 3.44 -42.72
CA ALA A 617 8.45 2.44 -43.76
C ALA A 617 8.42 3.08 -45.17
N CYS A 618 7.60 4.12 -45.32
CA CYS A 618 7.45 4.84 -46.59
C CYS A 618 8.76 5.49 -47.06
N LEU A 619 9.56 6.02 -46.13
CA LEU A 619 10.88 6.58 -46.47
C LEU A 619 11.89 5.50 -46.88
N SER A 620 11.88 4.31 -46.26
CA SER A 620 12.68 3.18 -46.72
C SER A 620 12.29 2.77 -48.15
N ASP A 621 10.99 2.63 -48.44
CA ASP A 621 10.51 2.27 -49.78
C ASP A 621 10.94 3.31 -50.83
N ALA A 622 10.77 4.61 -50.53
CA ALA A 622 11.20 5.71 -51.41
C ALA A 622 12.72 5.73 -51.66
N LEU A 623 13.53 5.40 -50.65
CA LEU A 623 14.99 5.28 -50.80
C LEU A 623 15.38 4.04 -51.62
N ASP A 624 14.63 2.94 -51.53
CA ASP A 624 14.87 1.74 -52.33
C ASP A 624 14.54 1.97 -53.81
N ASP A 625 13.40 2.60 -54.11
CA ASP A 625 13.00 2.98 -55.46
C ASP A 625 14.06 3.90 -56.11
N PHE A 626 14.49 4.96 -55.41
CA PHE A 626 15.55 5.85 -55.88
C PHE A 626 16.90 5.12 -56.08
N ALA A 627 17.25 4.20 -55.18
CA ALA A 627 18.44 3.38 -55.37
C ALA A 627 18.34 2.49 -56.60
N ASN A 628 17.17 1.90 -56.88
CA ASN A 628 16.94 1.06 -58.05
C ASN A 628 16.95 1.86 -59.37
N GLU A 629 16.46 3.10 -59.35
CA GLU A 629 16.60 4.04 -60.49
C GLU A 629 18.08 4.40 -60.76
N LEU A 630 18.87 4.66 -59.72
CA LEU A 630 20.31 4.90 -59.84
C LEU A 630 21.10 3.67 -60.32
N ASP A 631 20.74 2.47 -59.82
CA ASP A 631 21.34 1.19 -60.19
C ASP A 631 21.17 0.90 -61.69
N ALA A 632 20.00 1.24 -62.24
CA ALA A 632 19.67 1.08 -63.65
C ALA A 632 20.51 1.96 -64.60
N ILE A 633 21.08 3.07 -64.09
CA ILE A 633 22.00 3.95 -64.84
C ILE A 633 23.45 3.89 -64.32
N SER A 634 23.78 2.93 -63.45
CA SER A 634 25.09 2.82 -62.77
C SER A 634 26.31 2.92 -63.69
N THR A 635 26.22 2.35 -64.90
CA THR A 635 27.28 2.38 -65.93
C THR A 635 27.39 3.69 -66.71
N GLN A 636 26.45 4.63 -66.51
CA GLN A 636 26.39 5.95 -67.15
C GLN A 636 26.70 7.09 -66.15
N LEU A 637 26.81 6.78 -64.85
CA LEU A 637 27.14 7.74 -63.81
C LEU A 637 28.60 8.22 -63.91
N PRO A 638 28.93 9.40 -63.33
CA PRO A 638 30.31 9.87 -63.22
C PRO A 638 31.24 8.88 -62.50
N PRO A 639 32.54 8.83 -62.85
CA PRO A 639 33.52 8.00 -62.13
C PRO A 639 33.54 8.28 -60.63
N GLY A 640 33.53 7.23 -59.81
CA GLY A 640 33.41 7.32 -58.35
C GLY A 640 31.96 7.33 -57.83
N MET A 641 30.95 7.16 -58.70
CA MET A 641 29.54 6.97 -58.32
C MET A 641 29.01 5.55 -58.60
N GLU A 642 29.85 4.60 -59.00
CA GLU A 642 29.45 3.24 -59.41
C GLU A 642 28.67 2.51 -58.28
N ASP A 643 29.06 2.72 -57.03
CA ASP A 643 28.42 2.16 -55.83
C ASP A 643 27.30 3.04 -55.24
N VAL A 644 26.87 4.13 -55.90
CA VAL A 644 25.92 5.10 -55.29
C VAL A 644 24.59 4.46 -54.89
N ALA A 645 24.08 3.53 -55.70
CA ALA A 645 22.86 2.77 -55.40
C ALA A 645 23.04 1.94 -54.11
N GLN A 646 24.22 1.38 -53.88
CA GLN A 646 24.54 0.61 -52.69
C GLN A 646 24.71 1.50 -51.44
N ILE A 647 25.19 2.73 -51.60
CA ILE A 647 25.23 3.74 -50.52
C ILE A 647 23.80 4.11 -50.10
N VAL A 648 22.89 4.34 -51.04
CA VAL A 648 21.47 4.64 -50.75
C VAL A 648 20.76 3.42 -50.13
N ARG A 649 20.95 2.20 -50.67
CA ARG A 649 20.46 0.94 -50.05
C ARG A 649 20.97 0.75 -48.63
N THR A 650 22.20 1.18 -48.32
CA THR A 650 22.74 1.14 -46.95
C THR A 650 22.01 2.11 -46.01
N ALA A 651 21.63 3.31 -46.47
CA ALA A 651 20.79 4.23 -45.69
C ALA A 651 19.38 3.69 -45.47
N ARG A 652 18.77 3.06 -46.49
CA ARG A 652 17.49 2.33 -46.35
C ARG A 652 17.60 1.24 -45.28
N VAL A 653 18.54 0.31 -45.39
CA VAL A 653 18.69 -0.81 -44.43
C VAL A 653 18.90 -0.31 -43.00
N ARG A 654 19.65 0.78 -42.80
CA ARG A 654 19.80 1.43 -41.48
C ARG A 654 18.51 2.09 -40.98
N THR A 655 17.70 2.65 -41.88
CA THR A 655 16.38 3.21 -41.57
C THR A 655 15.38 2.12 -41.16
N ASP A 656 15.36 1.00 -41.86
CA ASP A 656 14.58 -0.20 -41.50
C ASP A 656 15.04 -0.79 -40.16
N ALA A 657 16.34 -0.81 -39.88
CA ALA A 657 16.88 -1.27 -38.61
C ALA A 657 16.50 -0.33 -37.43
N ALA A 658 16.49 1.00 -37.65
CA ALA A 658 16.03 1.98 -36.67
C ALA A 658 14.54 1.79 -36.36
N ARG A 659 13.72 1.62 -37.39
CA ARG A 659 12.29 1.28 -37.29
C ARG A 659 12.07 -0.01 -36.48
N ALA A 660 12.79 -1.08 -36.80
CA ALA A 660 12.66 -2.36 -36.10
C ALA A 660 13.06 -2.29 -34.62
N ARG A 661 14.13 -1.54 -34.29
CA ARG A 661 14.52 -1.24 -32.89
C ARG A 661 13.42 -0.48 -32.16
N ALA A 662 12.83 0.53 -32.81
CA ALA A 662 11.77 1.34 -32.24
C ALA A 662 10.51 0.50 -31.96
N ALA A 663 10.08 -0.35 -32.91
CA ALA A 663 8.94 -1.25 -32.73
C ALA A 663 9.14 -2.22 -31.55
N SER A 664 10.35 -2.78 -31.39
CA SER A 664 10.70 -3.64 -30.25
C SER A 664 10.63 -2.88 -28.92
N ARG A 665 11.23 -1.69 -28.83
CA ARG A 665 11.18 -0.84 -27.63
C ARG A 665 9.76 -0.38 -27.29
N LEU A 666 8.94 -0.04 -28.29
CA LEU A 666 7.55 0.40 -28.10
C LEU A 666 6.65 -0.69 -27.50
N ALA A 667 6.96 -1.97 -27.69
CA ALA A 667 6.18 -3.07 -27.13
C ALA A 667 6.29 -3.21 -25.60
N GLY A 668 7.38 -2.72 -25.00
CA GLY A 668 7.57 -2.69 -23.54
C GLY A 668 7.24 -1.34 -22.88
N ALA A 669 6.97 -0.30 -23.66
CA ALA A 669 6.89 1.08 -23.17
C ALA A 669 5.56 1.39 -22.47
N THR A 670 5.62 1.77 -21.20
CA THR A 670 4.43 1.95 -20.35
C THR A 670 3.86 3.36 -20.40
N THR A 671 4.70 4.37 -20.66
CA THR A 671 4.29 5.79 -20.62
C THR A 671 4.28 6.47 -21.99
N ASP A 672 3.48 7.53 -22.16
CA ASP A 672 3.47 8.32 -23.40
C ASP A 672 4.78 9.10 -23.60
N ALA A 673 5.46 9.50 -22.52
CA ALA A 673 6.76 10.16 -22.59
C ALA A 673 7.85 9.22 -23.15
N GLU A 674 7.89 7.98 -22.65
CA GLU A 674 8.78 6.92 -23.14
C GLU A 674 8.48 6.56 -24.61
N ARG A 675 7.19 6.34 -24.96
CA ARG A 675 6.78 6.09 -26.34
C ARG A 675 7.14 7.25 -27.29
N SER A 676 7.10 8.49 -26.81
CA SER A 676 7.52 9.66 -27.59
C SER A 676 9.04 9.78 -27.73
N ALA A 677 9.81 9.44 -26.69
CA ALA A 677 11.27 9.39 -26.76
C ALA A 677 11.75 8.34 -27.77
N ILE A 678 11.22 7.12 -27.71
CA ILE A 678 11.56 6.02 -28.64
C ILE A 678 11.32 6.41 -30.10
N ARG A 679 10.21 7.12 -30.40
CA ARG A 679 9.91 7.61 -31.76
C ARG A 679 10.93 8.67 -32.22
N ARG A 680 11.32 9.62 -31.36
CA ARG A 680 12.34 10.63 -31.69
C ARG A 680 13.72 10.01 -31.88
N ASP A 681 14.09 9.00 -31.10
CA ASP A 681 15.34 8.25 -31.28
C ASP A 681 15.39 7.61 -32.68
N ALA A 682 14.30 6.95 -33.09
CA ALA A 682 14.19 6.29 -34.39
C ALA A 682 14.33 7.28 -35.57
N LEU A 683 13.70 8.44 -35.47
CA LEU A 683 13.79 9.52 -36.45
C LEU A 683 15.20 10.13 -36.53
N ASN A 684 15.88 10.29 -35.38
CA ASN A 684 17.27 10.75 -35.33
C ASN A 684 18.24 9.71 -35.92
N GLU A 685 18.04 8.43 -35.66
CA GLU A 685 18.87 7.35 -36.22
C GLU A 685 18.70 7.23 -37.74
N ALA A 686 17.46 7.28 -38.25
CA ALA A 686 17.18 7.36 -39.69
C ALA A 686 17.82 8.59 -40.34
N ARG A 687 17.73 9.77 -39.68
CA ARG A 687 18.39 11.00 -40.13
C ARG A 687 19.90 10.86 -40.19
N ALA A 688 20.54 10.21 -39.21
CA ALA A 688 21.97 9.96 -39.20
C ALA A 688 22.40 9.00 -40.33
N ALA A 689 21.59 7.99 -40.64
CA ALA A 689 21.83 7.08 -41.77
C ALA A 689 21.79 7.81 -43.13
N VAL A 690 20.75 8.61 -43.36
CA VAL A 690 20.60 9.41 -44.60
C VAL A 690 21.70 10.48 -44.71
N GLY A 691 22.04 11.17 -43.61
CA GLY A 691 23.14 12.14 -43.58
C GLY A 691 24.51 11.52 -43.83
N THR A 692 24.73 10.27 -43.39
CA THR A 692 25.93 9.50 -43.73
C THR A 692 26.00 9.24 -45.23
N ALA A 693 24.92 8.72 -45.83
CA ALA A 693 24.87 8.47 -47.27
C ALA A 693 25.12 9.75 -48.10
N ALA A 694 24.46 10.86 -47.79
CA ALA A 694 24.72 12.13 -48.48
C ALA A 694 26.19 12.60 -48.34
N SER A 695 26.83 12.36 -47.19
CA SER A 695 28.25 12.66 -46.99
C SER A 695 29.16 11.78 -47.86
N GLU A 696 28.94 10.46 -47.89
CA GLU A 696 29.70 9.54 -48.75
C GLU A 696 29.53 9.88 -50.23
N ILE A 697 28.31 10.20 -50.68
CA ILE A 697 28.02 10.62 -52.07
C ILE A 697 28.76 11.92 -52.41
N ARG A 698 28.84 12.88 -51.47
CA ARG A 698 29.62 14.12 -51.68
C ARG A 698 31.13 13.88 -51.79
N LYS A 699 31.69 12.77 -51.30
CA LYS A 699 33.11 12.43 -51.53
C LYS A 699 33.40 12.12 -53.00
N ALA A 700 32.42 11.61 -53.76
CA ALA A 700 32.55 11.35 -55.19
C ALA A 700 32.89 12.61 -56.02
N ILE A 701 32.55 13.81 -55.53
CA ILE A 701 32.90 15.09 -56.17
C ILE A 701 34.43 15.23 -56.35
N SER A 702 35.24 14.63 -55.45
CA SER A 702 36.70 14.68 -55.56
C SER A 702 37.26 13.88 -56.75
N PHE A 703 36.50 12.94 -57.30
CA PHE A 703 36.87 12.10 -58.44
C PHE A 703 36.36 12.64 -59.80
N ALA A 704 35.49 13.66 -59.81
CA ALA A 704 34.93 14.30 -61.01
C ALA A 704 35.94 15.25 -61.72
N ARG A 705 37.17 14.77 -61.99
CA ARG A 705 38.20 15.50 -62.74
C ARG A 705 38.26 15.02 -64.19
N ALA A 706 37.50 15.67 -65.07
CA ALA A 706 37.69 15.57 -66.51
C ALA A 706 38.62 16.67 -67.04
N GLU A 707 39.37 16.41 -68.12
CA GLU A 707 40.18 17.42 -68.81
C GLU A 707 39.33 18.43 -69.59
N ASP A 708 38.09 18.06 -69.93
CA ASP A 708 37.06 18.93 -70.49
C ASP A 708 36.28 19.66 -69.36
N PRO A 709 36.32 21.00 -69.28
CA PRO A 709 35.58 21.78 -68.29
C PRO A 709 34.06 21.62 -68.34
N GLU A 710 33.47 21.39 -69.52
CA GLU A 710 32.02 21.23 -69.69
C GLU A 710 31.56 19.86 -69.18
N LEU A 711 32.32 18.81 -69.48
CA LEU A 711 32.11 17.47 -68.92
C LEU A 711 32.28 17.45 -67.40
N ALA A 712 33.33 18.09 -66.86
CA ALA A 712 33.56 18.19 -65.42
C ALA A 712 32.42 18.92 -64.69
N ALA A 713 31.86 19.97 -65.31
CA ALA A 713 30.70 20.69 -64.78
C ALA A 713 29.43 19.81 -64.74
N LEU A 714 29.15 19.04 -65.81
CA LEU A 714 28.01 18.12 -65.88
C LEU A 714 28.16 16.95 -64.88
N GLN A 715 29.35 16.39 -64.74
CA GLN A 715 29.64 15.35 -63.75
C GLN A 715 29.47 15.88 -62.32
N THR A 716 30.04 17.05 -62.01
CA THR A 716 29.86 17.70 -60.70
C THR A 716 28.40 18.00 -60.40
N ALA A 717 27.63 18.50 -61.39
CA ALA A 717 26.19 18.73 -61.26
C ALA A 717 25.41 17.43 -61.00
N THR A 718 25.82 16.32 -61.62
CA THR A 718 25.18 14.99 -61.42
C THR A 718 25.40 14.50 -59.99
N VAL A 719 26.64 14.49 -59.50
CA VAL A 719 26.96 14.11 -58.10
C VAL A 719 26.22 15.02 -57.11
N THR A 720 26.23 16.33 -57.36
CA THR A 720 25.54 17.32 -56.51
C THR A 720 24.03 17.10 -56.47
N THR A 721 23.42 16.71 -57.60
CA THR A 721 21.98 16.46 -57.67
C THR A 721 21.58 15.22 -56.87
N VAL A 722 22.34 14.12 -56.97
CA VAL A 722 22.08 12.91 -56.16
C VAL A 722 22.27 13.20 -54.66
N ALA A 723 23.36 13.90 -54.30
CA ALA A 723 23.60 14.29 -52.91
C ALA A 723 22.47 15.17 -52.36
N ALA A 724 22.01 16.18 -53.13
CA ALA A 724 20.92 17.07 -52.75
C ALA A 724 19.58 16.33 -52.61
N ALA A 725 19.31 15.34 -53.46
CA ALA A 725 18.11 14.50 -53.37
C ALA A 725 18.08 13.70 -52.04
N VAL A 726 19.21 13.08 -51.67
CA VAL A 726 19.34 12.34 -50.40
C VAL A 726 19.32 13.30 -49.19
N ASP A 727 20.00 14.46 -49.27
CA ASP A 727 19.94 15.50 -48.24
C ASP A 727 18.50 16.03 -48.04
N SER A 728 17.68 16.09 -49.09
CA SER A 728 16.26 16.50 -49.00
C SER A 728 15.45 15.60 -48.05
N VAL A 729 15.67 14.28 -48.12
CA VAL A 729 15.07 13.29 -47.20
C VAL A 729 15.54 13.53 -45.77
N GLY A 730 16.83 13.83 -45.59
CA GLY A 730 17.41 14.24 -44.31
C GLY A 730 16.75 15.50 -43.73
N ILE A 731 16.35 16.46 -44.57
CA ILE A 731 15.59 17.65 -44.17
C ILE A 731 14.16 17.31 -43.76
N LYS A 732 13.45 16.42 -44.48
CA LYS A 732 12.11 15.96 -44.07
C LYS A 732 12.16 15.23 -42.71
N LEU A 733 13.15 14.34 -42.52
CA LEU A 733 13.43 13.69 -41.23
C LEU A 733 13.75 14.70 -40.12
N SER A 734 14.55 15.74 -40.41
CA SER A 734 14.86 16.80 -39.45
C SER A 734 13.60 17.55 -38.97
N ARG A 735 12.62 17.77 -39.86
CA ARG A 735 11.32 18.37 -39.50
C ARG A 735 10.47 17.42 -38.66
N ALA A 736 10.51 16.11 -38.95
CA ALA A 736 9.80 15.08 -38.20
C ALA A 736 10.27 14.94 -36.74
N VAL A 737 11.57 15.16 -36.47
CA VAL A 737 12.15 15.12 -35.11
C VAL A 737 11.64 16.27 -34.22
N GLY A 738 11.23 17.39 -34.81
CA GLY A 738 10.82 18.61 -34.12
C GLY A 738 9.30 18.85 -34.02
N LEU A 739 8.49 17.81 -34.24
CA LEU A 739 7.03 17.82 -34.14
C LEU A 739 6.54 17.14 -32.84
#